data_AF-A0A1G0ZL04-F1
#
_entry.id   AF-A0A1G0ZL04-F1
#
_cell.length_a   1.000
_cell.length_b   1.000
_cell.length_c   1.000
_cell.angle_alpha   90.00
_cell.angle_beta   90.00
_cell.angle_gamma   90.00
#
_symmetry.space_group_name_H-M   'P 1'
#
loop_
_entity.id
_entity.type
_entity.pdbx_description
1 polymer ?
#
loop_
_entity_poly.entity_id
_entity_poly.type
_entity_poly.pdbx_seq_one_letter_code
_entity_poly.pdbx_strand_id
1 'polypeptide(L)'
;MIIRIVFFLSMTGVICSANLAPEPEKWITTAPVSAFQKKMECGTVLGVRGKGDDSAAWHTSGLKLDPASTYMMRFRSSANGAGTIISGLENVNRDFEASATPSINSFAFRVPDKDAATVMRLGHWNLKGEVVFDKIELYPVKAIHRCQGDMVLGDGERIEGGIYTDTHSMNWRGSTIHRTLCKQKARFNSSRWCFGRGDEIIYKHVLPVDMLSGEVRINVSYHTAGSLVINVSKDGKDWVRVSEVTKQDSVEAKLPAGLFPAREIYVQIQGEGDRANLQVDAYTFRAGTKETSNYTGRTVLVEERMITPGLRVTLEGVDGGIMLHWFNLVDSARNLDLQVEAGGITRSSCSVRVPANGEAFSMVVMEPVMSAQKQRVTCTDPLSLPAGVHPVRIAASDGKSVVCEWGSEIKCNVLSESAYGKRCDGKVPGLSAWWCESAWKVGAQRGIPAGRPARLLIEAARGEYEAVQLVLNAEDGERTLQSVDAGELKCGRARIPASAVSIFEVATARVENPSDYLGEPGDYPDPLPPLVVPKKLSSCSNQALWVLVHVPDDAKAGDYRGEVKVKTDLGEGRIKVQLHVFDFAMPRETHLRSGFGLSPHMIKRYHQLKNREQELVVYEKYLQSFAEHRIAPYSFSEYSPLKVSFEGKDKDRRVVIDWTAFDVAARKYLDNGMFNAFMLHISGLGGGTFFERHAGEFGGFKAGTVDYERLWGDYARQLESHLSEKGWLKHAYVYWFDEPDKKDYEFVNEGMDRIKKYAPGLTRLLTEQVEPELTGHVDLWCALTPHWTPKLVQERRAAGEEVWWYICCGPKAPYIGEFTEHPAAEMRIWPWQSWQYGVQGILIWETTYWTSSTAFTNSLQDPWLDAMAYVSGYGVKPGSKQFWGNCDGRYLYPPRRDPNQAHEPCLDGPISSLRWENLRDGMDDYEYFYMLKQQIERARGKAGKKLIAEAEKLLVVPENISKDTTHFTFDIRPVMEQRRKIAGMIEKLQRY
;
A
#
# COMPACT_ATOMS: atom_id res chain seq x y z
N MET A 1 18.33 -38.72 20.05
CA MET A 1 18.73 -39.95 19.33
C MET A 1 17.53 -40.42 18.52
N ILE A 2 17.29 -39.79 17.37
CA ILE A 2 16.16 -40.05 16.46
C ILE A 2 16.77 -40.09 15.06
N ILE A 3 16.54 -41.20 14.36
CA ILE A 3 17.13 -41.56 13.08
C ILE A 3 16.54 -40.63 12.00
N ARG A 4 17.31 -39.63 11.55
CA ARG A 4 17.00 -38.87 10.32
C ARG A 4 17.35 -39.77 9.14
N ILE A 5 16.32 -40.31 8.48
CA ILE A 5 16.45 -41.00 7.20
C ILE A 5 16.79 -39.94 6.15
N VAL A 6 18.09 -39.80 5.86
CA VAL A 6 18.60 -39.07 4.70
C VAL A 6 18.31 -39.94 3.48
N PHE A 7 17.39 -39.52 2.62
CA PHE A 7 17.19 -40.16 1.32
C PHE A 7 18.47 -39.99 0.47
N PHE A 8 19.17 -41.10 0.26
CA PHE A 8 20.17 -41.25 -0.79
C PHE A 8 19.43 -41.51 -2.10
N LEU A 9 19.45 -40.56 -3.05
CA LEU A 9 19.06 -40.83 -4.44
C LEU A 9 19.85 -39.97 -5.43
N SER A 10 20.56 -40.74 -6.28
CA SER A 10 21.08 -40.54 -7.64
C SER A 10 21.93 -39.32 -8.01
N MET A 11 23.18 -39.65 -8.40
CA MET A 11 23.87 -39.08 -9.54
C MET A 11 22.98 -39.14 -10.80
N THR A 12 22.36 -38.02 -11.16
CA THR A 12 21.83 -37.76 -12.50
C THR A 12 22.15 -36.32 -12.85
N GLY A 13 22.54 -36.06 -14.10
CA GLY A 13 23.03 -34.76 -14.56
C GLY A 13 22.03 -33.63 -14.34
N VAL A 14 22.15 -32.96 -13.19
CA VAL A 14 21.45 -31.72 -12.87
C VAL A 14 22.05 -30.64 -13.75
N ILE A 15 21.21 -29.88 -14.44
CA ILE A 15 21.64 -28.69 -15.17
C ILE A 15 22.29 -27.73 -14.17
N CYS A 16 23.61 -27.54 -14.29
CA CYS A 16 24.28 -26.34 -13.81
C CYS A 16 23.62 -25.13 -14.47
N SER A 17 23.41 -24.03 -13.73
CA SER A 17 22.94 -22.72 -14.22
C SER A 17 23.05 -22.53 -15.74
N ALA A 18 21.94 -22.33 -16.45
CA ALA A 18 21.93 -22.21 -17.91
C ALA A 18 21.91 -20.73 -18.33
N ASN A 19 22.97 -20.28 -18.99
CA ASN A 19 22.95 -19.02 -19.72
C ASN A 19 22.28 -19.24 -21.08
N LEU A 20 21.07 -18.72 -21.24
CA LEU A 20 20.25 -18.84 -22.44
C LEU A 20 20.44 -17.65 -23.36
N ALA A 21 21.73 -17.30 -23.57
CA ALA A 21 22.15 -16.25 -24.48
C ALA A 21 21.37 -16.30 -25.81
N PRO A 22 21.10 -15.13 -26.42
CA PRO A 22 20.22 -14.99 -27.59
C PRO A 22 20.91 -15.49 -28.87
N GLU A 23 21.18 -16.79 -28.91
CA GLU A 23 21.87 -17.52 -29.97
C GLU A 23 20.84 -18.32 -30.80
N PRO A 24 20.99 -18.39 -32.15
CA PRO A 24 20.04 -19.07 -33.04
C PRO A 24 19.84 -20.56 -32.75
N GLU A 25 20.83 -21.22 -32.16
CA GLU A 25 20.81 -22.65 -31.85
C GLU A 25 19.96 -22.97 -30.60
N LYS A 26 19.73 -21.97 -29.74
CA LYS A 26 19.02 -22.09 -28.45
C LYS A 26 17.57 -21.59 -28.51
N TRP A 27 17.23 -20.78 -29.53
CA TRP A 27 15.93 -20.14 -29.66
C TRP A 27 15.37 -20.29 -31.07
N ILE A 28 14.17 -20.86 -31.17
CA ILE A 28 13.38 -21.02 -32.39
C ILE A 28 12.12 -20.14 -32.31
N THR A 29 11.52 -19.81 -33.46
CA THR A 29 10.27 -19.02 -33.50
C THR A 29 9.24 -19.70 -34.35
N THR A 30 7.98 -19.68 -33.92
CA THR A 30 6.81 -20.13 -34.68
C THR A 30 6.23 -19.01 -35.57
N ALA A 31 6.75 -17.79 -35.45
CA ALA A 31 6.29 -16.60 -36.18
C ALA A 31 7.48 -15.82 -36.80
N PRO A 32 8.20 -16.41 -37.78
CA PRO A 32 9.49 -15.90 -38.28
C PRO A 32 9.43 -14.52 -38.93
N VAL A 33 8.24 -14.06 -39.35
CA VAL A 33 8.03 -12.72 -39.94
C VAL A 33 7.98 -11.62 -38.87
N SER A 34 7.61 -11.99 -37.63
CA SER A 34 7.44 -11.06 -36.51
C SER A 34 8.63 -11.06 -35.53
N ALA A 35 9.42 -12.14 -35.53
CA ALA A 35 10.57 -12.31 -34.67
C ALA A 35 11.88 -11.95 -35.40
N PHE A 36 12.80 -11.28 -34.72
CA PHE A 36 14.09 -10.86 -35.28
C PHE A 36 15.21 -10.91 -34.24
N GLN A 37 16.46 -10.94 -34.70
CA GLN A 37 17.63 -10.71 -33.85
C GLN A 37 18.24 -9.36 -34.21
N LYS A 38 18.69 -8.61 -33.21
CA LYS A 38 19.30 -7.29 -33.41
C LYS A 38 20.60 -7.19 -32.62
N LYS A 39 21.62 -6.56 -33.21
CA LYS A 39 22.85 -6.21 -32.50
C LYS A 39 22.68 -4.82 -31.88
N MET A 40 22.87 -4.72 -30.57
CA MET A 40 22.82 -3.48 -29.80
C MET A 40 24.15 -3.29 -29.07
N GLU A 41 24.38 -2.13 -28.46
CA GLU A 41 25.60 -1.87 -27.67
C GLU A 41 25.81 -2.88 -26.54
N CYS A 42 24.72 -3.47 -26.02
CA CYS A 42 24.75 -4.50 -24.99
C CYS A 42 25.02 -5.93 -25.51
N GLY A 43 25.12 -6.15 -26.82
CA GLY A 43 25.25 -7.46 -27.45
C GLY A 43 24.11 -7.79 -28.41
N THR A 44 23.98 -9.06 -28.78
CA THR A 44 22.82 -9.55 -29.55
C THR A 44 21.60 -9.59 -28.64
N VAL A 45 20.42 -9.22 -29.16
CA VAL A 45 19.14 -9.27 -28.45
C VAL A 45 18.11 -10.05 -29.28
N LEU A 46 17.12 -10.67 -28.62
CA LEU A 46 15.94 -11.23 -29.28
C LEU A 46 14.87 -10.15 -29.36
N GLY A 47 14.25 -9.97 -30.53
CA GLY A 47 13.18 -9.01 -30.74
C GLY A 47 11.91 -9.67 -31.28
N VAL A 48 10.75 -9.14 -30.92
CA VAL A 48 9.46 -9.53 -31.48
C VAL A 48 8.62 -8.29 -31.74
N ARG A 49 8.01 -8.21 -32.91
CA ARG A 49 7.10 -7.13 -33.33
C ARG A 49 5.66 -7.59 -33.24
N GLY A 50 4.78 -6.72 -32.76
CA GLY A 50 3.34 -6.94 -32.67
C GLY A 50 2.52 -5.84 -33.36
N LYS A 51 1.31 -6.21 -33.75
CA LYS A 51 0.33 -5.38 -34.47
C LYS A 51 -0.75 -4.80 -33.55
N GLY A 52 -0.89 -5.33 -32.32
CA GLY A 52 -1.85 -4.90 -31.31
C GLY A 52 -3.04 -5.85 -31.11
N ASP A 53 -3.21 -6.82 -32.00
CA ASP A 53 -4.28 -7.84 -32.00
C ASP A 53 -3.74 -9.27 -32.21
N ASP A 54 -2.42 -9.43 -32.04
CA ASP A 54 -1.69 -10.67 -32.27
C ASP A 54 -0.82 -11.06 -31.08
N SER A 55 -0.21 -12.24 -31.18
CA SER A 55 0.80 -12.71 -30.24
C SER A 55 1.91 -13.42 -31.00
N ALA A 56 3.14 -13.18 -30.58
CA ALA A 56 4.32 -13.83 -31.13
C ALA A 56 5.37 -13.99 -30.04
N ALA A 57 6.14 -15.08 -30.13
CA ALA A 57 7.18 -15.40 -29.15
C ALA A 57 8.34 -16.20 -29.76
N TRP A 58 9.51 -16.01 -29.15
CA TRP A 58 10.63 -16.94 -29.22
C TRP A 58 10.40 -18.10 -28.26
N HIS A 59 10.85 -19.29 -28.65
CA HIS A 59 10.73 -20.55 -27.92
C HIS A 59 12.09 -21.21 -27.80
N THR A 60 12.42 -21.82 -26.66
CA THR A 60 13.69 -22.54 -26.50
C THR A 60 13.70 -23.85 -27.31
N SER A 61 14.84 -24.20 -27.91
CA SER A 61 15.09 -25.51 -28.52
C SER A 61 15.75 -26.47 -27.52
N GLY A 62 15.12 -27.62 -27.26
CA GLY A 62 15.75 -28.74 -26.53
C GLY A 62 15.99 -28.53 -25.03
N LEU A 63 15.33 -27.55 -24.39
CA LEU A 63 15.40 -27.34 -22.94
C LEU A 63 14.81 -28.55 -22.19
N LYS A 64 15.54 -29.09 -21.23
CA LYS A 64 15.08 -30.16 -20.33
C LYS A 64 15.06 -29.63 -18.92
N LEU A 65 13.91 -29.62 -18.26
CA LEU A 65 13.80 -29.29 -16.85
C LEU A 65 13.28 -30.50 -16.09
N ASP A 66 13.70 -30.65 -14.85
CA ASP A 66 13.26 -31.76 -14.01
C ASP A 66 11.80 -31.51 -13.58
N PRO A 67 10.88 -32.46 -13.80
CA PRO A 67 9.51 -32.35 -13.30
C PRO A 67 9.50 -32.13 -11.79
N ALA A 68 8.53 -31.38 -11.27
CA ALA A 68 8.41 -31.04 -9.86
C ALA A 68 9.54 -30.17 -9.26
N SER A 69 10.60 -29.85 -10.02
CA SER A 69 11.66 -28.94 -9.57
C SER A 69 11.28 -27.48 -9.77
N THR A 70 11.99 -26.59 -9.08
CA THR A 70 11.76 -25.14 -9.13
C THR A 70 12.92 -24.40 -9.79
N TYR A 71 12.60 -23.44 -10.66
CA TYR A 71 13.57 -22.63 -11.37
C TYR A 71 13.18 -21.14 -11.32
N MET A 72 14.17 -20.26 -11.41
CA MET A 72 14.01 -18.81 -11.58
C MET A 72 14.44 -18.44 -12.98
N MET A 73 13.55 -17.79 -13.73
CA MET A 73 13.90 -17.12 -14.97
C MET A 73 14.17 -15.65 -14.68
N ARG A 74 15.26 -15.11 -15.23
CA ARG A 74 15.56 -13.68 -15.24
C ARG A 74 15.85 -13.23 -16.67
N PHE A 75 15.33 -12.07 -17.05
CA PHE A 75 15.60 -11.46 -18.35
C PHE A 75 15.44 -9.95 -18.24
N ARG A 76 16.13 -9.21 -19.10
CA ARG A 76 15.88 -7.77 -19.27
C ARG A 76 15.05 -7.56 -20.52
N SER A 77 14.06 -6.67 -20.44
CA SER A 77 13.25 -6.30 -21.60
C SER A 77 12.99 -4.80 -21.68
N SER A 78 12.75 -4.32 -22.90
CA SER A 78 12.13 -3.02 -23.16
C SER A 78 11.20 -3.09 -24.36
N ALA A 79 10.16 -2.26 -24.36
CA ALA A 79 9.12 -2.22 -25.36
C ALA A 79 8.76 -0.78 -25.73
N ASN A 80 8.56 -0.49 -27.02
CA ASN A 80 8.20 0.86 -27.49
C ASN A 80 6.70 1.04 -27.78
N GLY A 81 5.85 0.19 -27.22
CA GLY A 81 4.41 0.19 -27.43
C GLY A 81 3.65 -0.36 -26.24
N ALA A 82 2.33 -0.10 -26.21
CA ALA A 82 1.43 -0.61 -25.20
C ALA A 82 1.01 -2.05 -25.52
N GLY A 83 0.82 -2.86 -24.48
CA GLY A 83 0.49 -4.29 -24.57
C GLY A 83 1.12 -5.07 -23.43
N THR A 84 1.24 -6.38 -23.60
CA THR A 84 1.74 -7.27 -22.55
C THR A 84 2.97 -8.03 -23.03
N ILE A 85 4.02 -8.06 -22.22
CA ILE A 85 5.16 -8.95 -22.40
C ILE A 85 4.80 -10.30 -21.76
N ILE A 86 5.00 -11.40 -22.47
CA ILE A 86 4.71 -12.75 -21.96
C ILE A 86 5.99 -13.57 -21.85
N SER A 87 6.18 -14.24 -20.72
CA SER A 87 7.34 -15.10 -20.50
C SER A 87 7.08 -16.22 -19.49
N GLY A 88 7.96 -17.23 -19.47
CA GLY A 88 7.85 -18.44 -18.66
C GLY A 88 7.70 -19.69 -19.52
N LEU A 89 7.22 -20.77 -18.93
CA LEU A 89 6.89 -22.00 -19.66
C LEU A 89 5.54 -21.84 -20.38
N GLU A 90 5.30 -22.56 -21.47
CA GLU A 90 3.98 -22.56 -22.13
C GLU A 90 2.83 -22.93 -21.18
N ASN A 91 3.09 -23.81 -20.21
CA ASN A 91 2.14 -24.27 -19.20
C ASN A 91 2.24 -23.50 -17.87
N VAL A 92 3.26 -22.65 -17.70
CA VAL A 92 3.46 -21.80 -16.52
C VAL A 92 3.92 -20.43 -16.99
N ASN A 93 2.95 -19.61 -17.39
CA ASN A 93 3.18 -18.29 -17.99
C ASN A 93 3.05 -17.17 -16.95
N ARG A 94 3.78 -16.08 -17.21
CA ARG A 94 3.57 -14.81 -16.55
C ARG A 94 3.58 -13.64 -17.54
N ASP A 95 2.68 -12.71 -17.27
CA ASP A 95 2.54 -11.45 -17.98
C ASP A 95 3.32 -10.35 -17.25
N PHE A 96 3.98 -9.49 -18.02
CA PHE A 96 4.78 -8.36 -17.55
C PHE A 96 4.36 -7.10 -18.31
N GLU A 97 4.47 -5.95 -17.65
CA GLU A 97 4.13 -4.66 -18.24
C GLU A 97 5.14 -4.25 -19.31
N ALA A 98 4.65 -3.72 -20.42
CA ALA A 98 5.48 -3.19 -21.49
C ALA A 98 5.98 -1.78 -21.14
N SER A 99 7.29 -1.57 -21.09
CA SER A 99 7.90 -0.27 -20.79
C SER A 99 9.06 0.05 -21.71
N ALA A 100 9.16 1.32 -22.12
CA ALA A 100 10.30 1.82 -22.89
C ALA A 100 11.60 1.83 -22.07
N THR A 101 11.50 1.95 -20.74
CA THR A 101 12.63 1.88 -19.83
C THR A 101 13.05 0.42 -19.66
N PRO A 102 14.30 0.05 -19.98
CA PRO A 102 14.77 -1.32 -19.77
C PRO A 102 14.65 -1.74 -18.32
N SER A 103 13.93 -2.83 -18.08
CA SER A 103 13.70 -3.39 -16.74
C SER A 103 14.17 -4.84 -16.67
N ILE A 104 14.66 -5.25 -15.49
CA ILE A 104 14.98 -6.65 -15.21
C ILE A 104 13.71 -7.30 -14.66
N ASN A 105 13.22 -8.30 -15.35
CA ASN A 105 12.07 -9.11 -14.97
C ASN A 105 12.55 -10.45 -14.43
N SER A 106 11.83 -10.98 -13.44
CA SER A 106 12.09 -12.33 -12.94
C SER A 106 10.83 -13.00 -12.44
N PHE A 107 10.80 -14.33 -12.54
CA PHE A 107 9.70 -15.16 -12.06
C PHE A 107 10.19 -16.57 -11.75
N ALA A 108 9.83 -17.06 -10.57
CA ALA A 108 10.11 -18.41 -10.13
C ALA A 108 8.89 -19.29 -10.33
N PHE A 109 9.13 -20.49 -10.86
CA PHE A 109 8.07 -21.45 -11.14
C PHE A 109 8.46 -22.86 -10.74
N ARG A 110 7.44 -23.63 -10.35
CA ARG A 110 7.49 -25.09 -10.28
C ARG A 110 7.21 -25.67 -11.66
N VAL A 111 8.05 -26.60 -12.10
CA VAL A 111 7.83 -27.38 -13.34
C VAL A 111 6.69 -28.37 -13.08
N PRO A 112 5.63 -28.40 -13.90
CA PRO A 112 4.52 -29.33 -13.71
C PRO A 112 4.95 -30.81 -13.71
N ASP A 113 4.25 -31.63 -12.95
CA ASP A 113 4.48 -33.07 -12.75
C ASP A 113 4.08 -33.93 -13.99
N LYS A 114 4.06 -33.35 -15.21
CA LYS A 114 3.73 -34.05 -16.47
C LYS A 114 5.01 -34.28 -17.28
N ASP A 115 5.14 -35.47 -17.88
CA ASP A 115 6.13 -35.72 -18.93
C ASP A 115 5.71 -35.04 -20.23
N ALA A 116 6.26 -33.85 -20.49
CA ALA A 116 6.20 -33.21 -21.79
C ALA A 116 7.47 -32.38 -22.01
N ALA A 117 7.90 -32.30 -23.27
CA ALA A 117 8.97 -31.38 -23.68
C ALA A 117 8.67 -29.98 -23.13
N THR A 118 9.61 -29.42 -22.39
CA THR A 118 9.42 -28.12 -21.74
C THR A 118 9.90 -27.02 -22.68
N VAL A 119 8.99 -26.15 -23.08
CA VAL A 119 9.29 -25.00 -23.95
C VAL A 119 9.11 -23.72 -23.14
N MET A 120 10.17 -22.92 -23.07
CA MET A 120 10.14 -21.60 -22.47
C MET A 120 9.97 -20.54 -23.55
N ARG A 121 9.24 -19.46 -23.24
CA ARG A 121 8.90 -18.40 -24.19
C ARG A 121 9.33 -16.99 -23.76
N LEU A 122 9.62 -16.17 -24.76
CA LEU A 122 9.82 -14.72 -24.65
C LEU A 122 9.06 -14.04 -25.80
N GLY A 123 8.04 -13.25 -25.48
CA GLY A 123 7.19 -12.66 -26.52
C GLY A 123 6.25 -11.59 -26.02
N HIS A 124 5.21 -11.35 -26.81
CA HIS A 124 4.17 -10.37 -26.49
C HIS A 124 2.76 -10.94 -26.72
N TRP A 125 1.78 -10.27 -26.10
CA TRP A 125 0.35 -10.47 -26.30
C TRP A 125 -0.32 -9.11 -26.51
N ASN A 126 -1.07 -8.96 -27.60
CA ASN A 126 -1.80 -7.75 -28.00
C ASN A 126 -0.95 -6.47 -27.92
N LEU A 127 0.34 -6.57 -28.23
CA LEU A 127 1.25 -5.44 -28.19
C LEU A 127 1.36 -4.80 -29.57
N LYS A 128 1.24 -3.48 -29.64
CA LYS A 128 1.46 -2.71 -30.88
C LYS A 128 2.82 -2.02 -30.82
N GLY A 129 3.84 -2.63 -31.41
CA GLY A 129 5.22 -2.15 -31.31
C GLY A 129 6.24 -3.28 -31.33
N GLU A 130 7.43 -3.03 -30.79
CA GLU A 130 8.52 -3.98 -30.68
C GLU A 130 8.89 -4.18 -29.21
N VAL A 131 9.18 -5.43 -28.86
CA VAL A 131 9.80 -5.81 -27.58
C VAL A 131 11.17 -6.39 -27.88
N VAL A 132 12.18 -6.02 -27.10
CA VAL A 132 13.52 -6.62 -27.13
C VAL A 132 13.86 -7.25 -25.79
N PHE A 133 14.62 -8.35 -25.85
CA PHE A 133 15.02 -9.17 -24.70
C PHE A 133 16.52 -9.46 -24.72
N ASP A 134 17.17 -9.32 -23.57
CA ASP A 134 18.55 -9.76 -23.34
C ASP A 134 18.78 -10.23 -21.89
N LYS A 135 20.04 -10.58 -21.55
CA LYS A 135 20.44 -11.13 -20.24
C LYS A 135 19.50 -12.25 -19.74
N ILE A 136 19.27 -13.23 -20.60
CA ILE A 136 18.32 -14.30 -20.35
C ILE A 136 19.00 -15.43 -19.58
N GLU A 137 18.55 -15.65 -18.35
CA GLU A 137 19.17 -16.54 -17.38
C GLU A 137 18.12 -17.48 -16.78
N LEU A 138 18.53 -18.72 -16.52
CA LEU A 138 17.71 -19.72 -15.84
C LEU A 138 18.54 -20.41 -14.74
N TYR A 139 18.07 -20.32 -13.51
CA TYR A 139 18.73 -20.88 -12.33
C TYR A 139 17.85 -21.89 -11.60
N PRO A 140 18.41 -23.01 -11.11
CA PRO A 140 17.74 -23.81 -10.09
C PRO A 140 17.44 -22.97 -8.84
N VAL A 141 16.25 -23.15 -8.27
CA VAL A 141 15.82 -22.45 -7.06
C VAL A 141 15.54 -23.45 -5.97
N LYS A 142 15.99 -23.15 -4.76
CA LYS A 142 15.52 -23.83 -3.55
C LYS A 142 14.53 -22.92 -2.82
N ALA A 143 13.35 -23.44 -2.52
CA ALA A 143 12.38 -22.78 -1.66
C ALA A 143 12.67 -23.16 -0.21
N ILE A 144 12.99 -22.15 0.62
CA ILE A 144 13.36 -22.33 2.01
C ILE A 144 12.24 -21.76 2.88
N HIS A 145 11.60 -22.59 3.69
CA HIS A 145 10.47 -22.18 4.54
C HIS A 145 10.94 -21.84 5.94
N ARG A 146 10.26 -20.89 6.60
CA ARG A 146 10.58 -20.51 7.99
C ARG A 146 10.35 -21.68 8.93
N CYS A 147 11.30 -21.88 9.84
CA CYS A 147 11.27 -22.93 10.85
C CYS A 147 11.35 -22.30 12.25
N GLN A 148 10.37 -22.60 13.11
CA GLN A 148 10.30 -22.16 14.49
C GLN A 148 10.06 -23.39 15.39
N GLY A 149 11.15 -23.97 15.90
CA GLY A 149 11.09 -25.28 16.56
C GLY A 149 10.78 -26.39 15.55
N ASP A 150 9.77 -27.21 15.81
CA ASP A 150 9.29 -28.24 14.87
C ASP A 150 8.24 -27.70 13.86
N MET A 151 7.85 -26.43 14.01
CA MET A 151 6.87 -25.78 13.14
C MET A 151 7.55 -25.24 11.88
N VAL A 152 7.14 -25.73 10.71
CA VAL A 152 7.64 -25.27 9.40
C VAL A 152 6.48 -24.75 8.57
N LEU A 153 6.47 -23.44 8.29
CA LEU A 153 5.41 -22.75 7.55
C LEU A 153 6.01 -21.89 6.43
N GLY A 154 5.40 -21.94 5.24
CA GLY A 154 5.76 -21.12 4.08
C GLY A 154 4.90 -19.86 3.95
N ASP A 155 5.16 -19.05 2.91
CA ASP A 155 4.31 -17.90 2.58
C ASP A 155 2.84 -18.29 2.43
N GLY A 156 1.96 -17.47 3.00
CA GLY A 156 0.51 -17.71 3.04
C GLY A 156 0.04 -18.51 4.26
N GLU A 157 0.95 -19.21 4.95
CA GLU A 157 0.61 -20.04 6.10
C GLU A 157 0.76 -19.31 7.43
N ARG A 158 -0.19 -19.50 8.35
CA ARG A 158 -0.13 -18.97 9.72
C ARG A 158 -0.91 -19.83 10.70
N ILE A 159 -0.54 -19.76 11.97
CA ILE A 159 -1.34 -20.25 13.09
C ILE A 159 -1.58 -19.08 14.02
N GLU A 160 -2.84 -18.82 14.36
CA GLU A 160 -3.21 -17.75 15.29
C GLU A 160 -4.50 -18.13 16.02
N GLY A 161 -4.52 -17.98 17.34
CA GLY A 161 -5.73 -18.24 18.14
C GLY A 161 -6.29 -19.66 18.00
N GLY A 162 -5.45 -20.68 17.77
CA GLY A 162 -5.91 -22.05 17.55
C GLY A 162 -6.36 -22.36 16.13
N ILE A 163 -6.12 -21.48 15.16
CA ILE A 163 -6.54 -21.66 13.76
C ILE A 163 -5.32 -21.63 12.85
N TYR A 164 -5.07 -22.73 12.16
CA TYR A 164 -4.17 -22.78 11.01
C TYR A 164 -4.87 -22.27 9.77
N THR A 165 -4.23 -21.37 9.03
CA THR A 165 -4.70 -20.86 7.74
C THR A 165 -3.58 -20.95 6.72
N ASP A 166 -3.89 -21.40 5.50
CA ASP A 166 -3.03 -21.31 4.32
C ASP A 166 -3.77 -20.52 3.23
N THR A 167 -3.38 -19.27 2.98
CA THR A 167 -3.97 -18.39 1.96
C THR A 167 -2.92 -18.02 0.92
N HIS A 168 -3.10 -18.50 -0.32
CA HIS A 168 -2.10 -18.31 -1.37
C HIS A 168 -2.17 -16.93 -2.00
N SER A 169 -1.02 -16.25 -2.03
CA SER A 169 -0.85 -15.10 -2.91
C SER A 169 -0.59 -15.62 -4.33
N MET A 170 -1.49 -15.36 -5.28
CA MET A 170 -1.28 -15.80 -6.66
C MET A 170 -0.48 -14.79 -7.49
N ASN A 171 -0.28 -13.57 -6.97
CA ASN A 171 0.35 -12.46 -7.70
C ASN A 171 1.84 -12.24 -7.38
N TRP A 172 2.44 -12.93 -6.42
CA TRP A 172 3.88 -12.77 -6.13
C TRP A 172 4.76 -13.61 -7.05
N ARG A 173 6.07 -13.32 -7.10
CA ARG A 173 7.03 -13.93 -8.03
C ARG A 173 7.24 -15.45 -7.92
N GLY A 174 6.76 -16.09 -6.86
CA GLY A 174 6.80 -17.54 -6.65
C GLY A 174 5.41 -18.17 -6.59
N SER A 175 4.45 -17.66 -7.36
CA SER A 175 3.02 -18.03 -7.31
C SER A 175 2.68 -19.50 -7.59
N THR A 176 3.65 -20.34 -7.94
CA THR A 176 3.52 -21.80 -8.06
C THR A 176 4.42 -22.56 -7.06
N ILE A 177 4.96 -21.85 -6.07
CA ILE A 177 5.89 -22.37 -5.06
C ILE A 177 5.25 -22.16 -3.68
N HIS A 178 4.29 -23.04 -3.37
CA HIS A 178 3.69 -23.11 -2.04
C HIS A 178 4.27 -24.31 -1.31
N ARG A 179 4.56 -24.19 0.00
CA ARG A 179 5.06 -25.32 0.81
C ARG A 179 4.10 -26.51 0.71
N THR A 180 2.81 -26.22 0.64
CA THR A 180 1.74 -27.20 0.60
C THR A 180 1.52 -27.78 -0.80
N LEU A 181 1.99 -27.16 -1.89
CA LEU A 181 1.77 -27.69 -3.25
C LEU A 181 2.64 -28.92 -3.50
N CYS A 182 2.04 -30.10 -3.47
CA CYS A 182 2.77 -31.35 -3.68
C CYS A 182 2.62 -31.92 -5.10
N LYS A 183 1.59 -31.51 -5.85
CA LYS A 183 1.37 -31.97 -7.23
C LYS A 183 0.74 -30.88 -8.08
N GLN A 184 1.27 -30.69 -9.28
CA GLN A 184 0.80 -29.71 -10.26
C GLN A 184 0.70 -30.35 -11.65
N LYS A 185 -0.52 -30.50 -12.16
CA LYS A 185 -0.80 -30.86 -13.56
C LYS A 185 -1.52 -29.74 -14.32
N ALA A 186 -2.27 -28.90 -13.61
CA ALA A 186 -2.92 -27.73 -14.18
C ALA A 186 -1.89 -26.71 -14.70
N ARG A 187 -2.32 -25.93 -15.69
CA ARG A 187 -1.54 -24.80 -16.18
C ARG A 187 -1.62 -23.66 -15.17
N PHE A 188 -0.61 -22.82 -15.14
CA PHE A 188 -0.63 -21.56 -14.40
C PHE A 188 -0.43 -20.40 -15.36
N ASN A 189 -1.22 -19.36 -15.20
CA ASN A 189 -1.11 -18.16 -16.01
C ASN A 189 -1.19 -16.96 -15.07
N SER A 190 -0.13 -16.16 -14.99
CA SER A 190 0.10 -14.92 -14.23
C SER A 190 -0.27 -14.96 -12.75
N SER A 191 -1.54 -15.22 -12.45
CA SER A 191 -2.19 -15.13 -11.15
C SER A 191 -3.29 -16.17 -10.93
N ARG A 192 -3.41 -17.16 -11.81
CA ARG A 192 -4.49 -18.14 -11.75
C ARG A 192 -4.06 -19.52 -12.22
N TRP A 193 -4.64 -20.54 -11.59
CA TRP A 193 -4.65 -21.90 -12.10
C TRP A 193 -5.66 -22.02 -13.24
N CYS A 194 -5.27 -22.67 -14.34
CA CYS A 194 -6.13 -22.93 -15.49
C CYS A 194 -6.33 -24.43 -15.64
N PHE A 195 -7.58 -24.88 -15.52
CA PHE A 195 -7.95 -26.29 -15.51
C PHE A 195 -8.61 -26.70 -16.84
N GLY A 196 -7.95 -27.65 -17.52
CA GLY A 196 -8.52 -28.46 -18.58
C GLY A 196 -9.01 -29.82 -18.09
N ARG A 197 -9.38 -30.69 -19.03
CA ARG A 197 -9.81 -32.07 -18.75
C ARG A 197 -8.68 -32.85 -18.07
N GLY A 198 -8.93 -33.37 -16.88
CA GLY A 198 -7.97 -34.20 -16.14
C GLY A 198 -6.78 -33.43 -15.56
N ASP A 199 -6.79 -32.10 -15.68
CA ASP A 199 -5.86 -31.25 -14.94
C ASP A 199 -6.21 -31.29 -13.45
N GLU A 200 -5.17 -31.34 -12.62
CA GLU A 200 -5.32 -31.37 -11.16
C GLU A 200 -4.20 -30.56 -10.52
N ILE A 201 -4.48 -30.07 -9.31
CA ILE A 201 -3.47 -29.67 -8.33
C ILE A 201 -3.80 -30.35 -7.01
N ILE A 202 -2.77 -30.68 -6.22
CA ILE A 202 -2.94 -31.26 -4.88
C ILE A 202 -2.10 -30.45 -3.90
N TYR A 203 -2.78 -29.94 -2.87
CA TYR A 203 -2.17 -29.36 -1.69
C TYR A 203 -2.15 -30.39 -0.56
N LYS A 204 -0.99 -30.53 0.10
CA LYS A 204 -0.76 -31.35 1.29
C LYS A 204 -0.46 -30.42 2.46
N HIS A 205 -1.45 -30.21 3.32
CA HIS A 205 -1.31 -29.45 4.56
C HIS A 205 -0.75 -30.37 5.65
N VAL A 206 0.40 -30.02 6.21
CA VAL A 206 1.08 -30.80 7.25
C VAL A 206 1.43 -29.90 8.42
N LEU A 207 1.03 -30.33 9.62
CA LEU A 207 1.37 -29.69 10.89
C LEU A 207 1.99 -30.73 11.85
N PRO A 208 2.90 -30.31 12.76
CA PRO A 208 3.41 -31.18 13.82
C PRO A 208 2.34 -31.50 14.88
N VAL A 209 1.24 -30.73 14.89
CA VAL A 209 0.08 -30.86 15.76
C VAL A 209 -1.15 -31.33 15.00
N ASP A 210 -2.13 -31.90 15.71
CA ASP A 210 -3.37 -32.36 15.07
C ASP A 210 -4.23 -31.17 14.62
N MET A 211 -4.72 -31.25 13.39
CA MET A 211 -5.88 -30.52 12.92
C MET A 211 -7.14 -31.23 13.42
N LEU A 212 -8.12 -30.45 13.86
CA LEU A 212 -9.36 -30.92 14.50
C LEU A 212 -10.60 -30.70 13.61
N SER A 213 -10.47 -29.81 12.63
CA SER A 213 -11.49 -29.47 11.65
C SER A 213 -10.80 -28.94 10.40
N GLY A 214 -11.54 -28.80 9.30
CA GLY A 214 -10.99 -28.23 8.07
C GLY A 214 -12.07 -27.64 7.19
N GLU A 215 -11.69 -26.61 6.45
CA GLU A 215 -12.51 -25.95 5.45
C GLU A 215 -11.60 -25.46 4.33
N VAL A 216 -12.08 -25.59 3.09
CA VAL A 216 -11.40 -25.05 1.91
C VAL A 216 -12.30 -24.03 1.22
N ARG A 217 -11.71 -22.91 0.82
CA ARG A 217 -12.34 -21.88 0.01
C ARG A 217 -11.55 -21.66 -1.27
N ILE A 218 -12.25 -21.55 -2.38
CA ILE A 218 -11.68 -21.16 -3.67
C ILE A 218 -12.52 -20.05 -4.32
N ASN A 219 -11.92 -19.35 -5.28
CA ASN A 219 -12.64 -18.47 -6.20
C ASN A 219 -12.43 -18.94 -7.64
N VAL A 220 -13.53 -19.25 -8.33
CA VAL A 220 -13.52 -19.54 -9.77
C VAL A 220 -13.84 -18.24 -10.50
N SER A 221 -12.84 -17.64 -11.11
CA SER A 221 -12.97 -16.33 -11.77
C SER A 221 -13.34 -16.40 -13.25
N TYR A 222 -13.24 -17.58 -13.86
CA TYR A 222 -13.63 -17.79 -15.25
C TYR A 222 -14.14 -19.22 -15.45
N HIS A 223 -15.20 -19.38 -16.25
CA HIS A 223 -15.78 -20.67 -16.63
C HIS A 223 -16.43 -20.58 -18.01
N THR A 224 -16.19 -21.58 -18.86
CA THR A 224 -16.93 -21.73 -20.13
C THR A 224 -17.51 -23.12 -20.35
N ALA A 225 -16.91 -24.16 -19.79
CA ALA A 225 -17.39 -25.54 -19.86
C ALA A 225 -16.71 -26.43 -18.81
N GLY A 226 -17.29 -27.61 -18.55
CA GLY A 226 -16.83 -28.58 -17.54
C GLY A 226 -17.15 -28.16 -16.11
N SER A 227 -16.61 -28.91 -15.15
CA SER A 227 -16.72 -28.62 -13.72
C SER A 227 -15.36 -28.72 -13.01
N LEU A 228 -15.25 -28.03 -11.89
CA LEU A 228 -14.14 -28.17 -10.94
C LEU A 228 -14.61 -28.96 -9.73
N VAL A 229 -13.90 -30.02 -9.39
CA VAL A 229 -14.22 -30.90 -8.27
C VAL A 229 -13.19 -30.73 -7.18
N ILE A 230 -13.67 -30.59 -5.94
CA ILE A 230 -12.83 -30.53 -4.75
C ILE A 230 -12.94 -31.87 -4.04
N ASN A 231 -11.83 -32.60 -3.99
CA ASN A 231 -11.69 -33.85 -3.26
C ASN A 231 -10.73 -33.66 -2.08
N VAL A 232 -10.97 -34.38 -0.99
CA VAL A 232 -10.12 -34.35 0.20
C VAL A 232 -9.74 -35.75 0.66
N SER A 233 -8.58 -35.87 1.28
CA SER A 233 -8.07 -37.16 1.78
C SER A 233 -7.18 -36.96 3.01
N LYS A 234 -7.10 -37.98 3.87
CA LYS A 234 -6.17 -38.02 5.01
C LYS A 234 -4.85 -38.75 4.71
N ASP A 235 -4.77 -39.45 3.57
CA ASP A 235 -3.62 -40.28 3.19
C ASP A 235 -3.20 -40.13 1.72
N GLY A 236 -3.92 -39.31 0.95
CA GLY A 236 -3.68 -39.07 -0.47
C GLY A 236 -4.10 -40.23 -1.38
N LYS A 237 -4.78 -41.25 -0.84
CA LYS A 237 -5.23 -42.45 -1.55
C LYS A 237 -6.75 -42.54 -1.56
N ASP A 238 -7.38 -42.42 -0.39
CA ASP A 238 -8.83 -42.49 -0.23
C ASP A 238 -9.42 -41.08 -0.30
N TRP A 239 -10.09 -40.78 -1.42
CA TRP A 239 -10.60 -39.44 -1.73
C TRP A 239 -12.10 -39.33 -1.48
N VAL A 240 -12.51 -38.25 -0.82
CA VAL A 240 -13.91 -37.89 -0.62
C VAL A 240 -14.21 -36.59 -1.36
N ARG A 241 -15.19 -36.62 -2.26
CA ARG A 241 -15.69 -35.42 -2.95
C ARG A 241 -16.50 -34.57 -1.99
N VAL A 242 -16.09 -33.31 -1.80
CA VAL A 242 -16.75 -32.37 -0.87
C VAL A 242 -17.46 -31.22 -1.57
N SER A 243 -17.10 -30.92 -2.82
CA SER A 243 -17.76 -29.88 -3.59
C SER A 243 -17.56 -30.03 -5.10
N GLU A 244 -18.46 -29.44 -5.88
CA GLU A 244 -18.39 -29.30 -7.33
C GLU A 244 -18.80 -27.89 -7.74
N VAL A 245 -18.03 -27.30 -8.67
CA VAL A 245 -18.24 -25.94 -9.17
C VAL A 245 -18.42 -25.97 -10.67
N THR A 246 -19.56 -25.50 -11.15
CA THR A 246 -19.96 -25.57 -12.58
C THR A 246 -20.17 -24.20 -13.22
N LYS A 247 -19.75 -23.13 -12.54
CA LYS A 247 -19.91 -21.73 -12.98
C LYS A 247 -18.88 -20.84 -12.26
N GLN A 248 -18.79 -19.58 -12.67
CA GLN A 248 -18.02 -18.56 -11.95
C GLN A 248 -18.66 -18.30 -10.57
N ASP A 249 -17.96 -18.66 -9.49
CA ASP A 249 -18.45 -18.53 -8.11
C ASP A 249 -17.31 -18.63 -7.09
N SER A 250 -17.53 -18.11 -5.88
CA SER A 250 -16.68 -18.43 -4.72
C SER A 250 -17.33 -19.54 -3.92
N VAL A 251 -16.55 -20.59 -3.63
CA VAL A 251 -17.05 -21.80 -2.99
C VAL A 251 -16.28 -22.05 -1.71
N GLU A 252 -17.03 -22.33 -0.64
CA GLU A 252 -16.52 -22.71 0.68
C GLU A 252 -17.06 -24.10 1.01
N ALA A 253 -16.18 -25.04 1.32
CA ALA A 253 -16.51 -26.43 1.57
C ALA A 253 -15.90 -26.91 2.88
N LYS A 254 -16.75 -27.30 3.83
CA LYS A 254 -16.33 -27.92 5.09
C LYS A 254 -15.92 -29.36 4.86
N LEU A 255 -14.83 -29.77 5.49
CA LEU A 255 -14.32 -31.13 5.39
C LEU A 255 -15.12 -32.08 6.33
N PRO A 256 -15.32 -33.35 5.93
CA PRO A 256 -16.00 -34.34 6.77
C PRO A 256 -15.31 -34.55 8.11
N ALA A 257 -16.10 -34.57 9.21
CA ALA A 257 -15.58 -34.74 10.56
C ALA A 257 -14.76 -36.02 10.76
N GLY A 258 -15.07 -37.10 10.03
CA GLY A 258 -14.35 -38.37 10.09
C GLY A 258 -12.90 -38.35 9.57
N LEU A 259 -12.46 -37.24 8.97
CA LEU A 259 -11.05 -37.03 8.62
C LEU A 259 -10.22 -36.60 9.82
N PHE A 260 -10.83 -36.12 10.90
CA PHE A 260 -10.14 -35.51 12.03
C PHE A 260 -10.23 -36.39 13.30
N PRO A 261 -9.22 -36.35 14.19
CA PRO A 261 -7.99 -35.55 14.11
C PRO A 261 -7.01 -36.08 13.05
N ALA A 262 -6.29 -35.18 12.39
CA ALA A 262 -5.26 -35.53 11.41
C ALA A 262 -4.09 -34.53 11.42
N ARG A 263 -2.88 -35.02 11.22
CA ARG A 263 -1.68 -34.18 11.04
C ARG A 263 -1.40 -33.83 9.58
N GLU A 264 -2.03 -34.55 8.67
CA GLU A 264 -1.91 -34.36 7.23
C GLU A 264 -3.29 -34.36 6.60
N ILE A 265 -3.57 -33.36 5.77
CA ILE A 265 -4.79 -33.27 4.96
C ILE A 265 -4.40 -32.93 3.53
N TYR A 266 -4.95 -33.70 2.60
CA TYR A 266 -4.80 -33.49 1.17
C TYR A 266 -6.06 -32.83 0.62
N VAL A 267 -5.88 -31.81 -0.21
CA VAL A 267 -6.94 -31.13 -0.95
C VAL A 267 -6.58 -31.19 -2.43
N GLN A 268 -7.38 -31.90 -3.22
CA GLN A 268 -7.25 -31.98 -4.67
C GLN A 268 -8.32 -31.12 -5.32
N ILE A 269 -7.90 -30.32 -6.28
CA ILE A 269 -8.78 -29.57 -7.18
C ILE A 269 -8.58 -30.12 -8.58
N GLN A 270 -9.65 -30.60 -9.21
CA GLN A 270 -9.59 -31.32 -10.48
C GLN A 270 -10.60 -30.79 -11.50
N GLY A 271 -10.18 -30.64 -12.75
CA GLY A 271 -11.06 -30.31 -13.87
C GLY A 271 -11.70 -31.57 -14.48
N GLU A 272 -13.03 -31.63 -14.50
CA GLU A 272 -13.83 -32.71 -15.09
C GLU A 272 -14.63 -32.23 -16.33
N GLY A 273 -14.81 -33.14 -17.29
CA GLY A 273 -15.56 -32.91 -18.52
C GLY A 273 -14.68 -32.64 -19.76
N ASP A 274 -15.16 -33.05 -20.94
CA ASP A 274 -14.37 -33.08 -22.18
C ASP A 274 -13.94 -31.70 -22.70
N ARG A 275 -14.61 -30.63 -22.26
CA ARG A 275 -14.30 -29.24 -22.61
C ARG A 275 -14.01 -28.37 -21.39
N ALA A 276 -13.55 -28.97 -20.29
CA ALA A 276 -13.24 -28.23 -19.06
C ALA A 276 -12.34 -27.03 -19.36
N ASN A 277 -12.78 -25.84 -18.92
CA ASN A 277 -12.05 -24.60 -19.05
C ASN A 277 -12.48 -23.65 -17.92
N LEU A 278 -11.79 -23.78 -16.80
CA LEU A 278 -12.03 -23.02 -15.57
C LEU A 278 -10.74 -22.36 -15.08
N GLN A 279 -10.86 -21.22 -14.41
CA GLN A 279 -9.73 -20.54 -13.78
C GLN A 279 -9.98 -20.33 -12.28
N VAL A 280 -8.97 -20.61 -11.45
CA VAL A 280 -8.99 -20.39 -10.00
C VAL A 280 -7.89 -19.39 -9.64
N ASP A 281 -8.28 -18.25 -9.08
CA ASP A 281 -7.37 -17.15 -8.73
C ASP A 281 -7.25 -16.89 -7.22
N ALA A 282 -7.98 -17.64 -6.39
CA ALA A 282 -7.83 -17.63 -4.94
C ALA A 282 -8.00 -19.02 -4.34
N TYR A 283 -7.19 -19.31 -3.32
CA TYR A 283 -7.24 -20.53 -2.53
C TYR A 283 -7.03 -20.19 -1.05
N THR A 284 -7.84 -20.78 -0.17
CA THR A 284 -7.63 -20.73 1.28
C THR A 284 -7.99 -22.07 1.91
N PHE A 285 -7.14 -22.58 2.79
CA PHE A 285 -7.46 -23.67 3.69
C PHE A 285 -7.43 -23.17 5.13
N ARG A 286 -8.43 -23.57 5.95
CA ARG A 286 -8.50 -23.25 7.37
C ARG A 286 -8.72 -24.53 8.17
N ALA A 287 -8.01 -24.68 9.28
CA ALA A 287 -8.17 -25.81 10.19
C ALA A 287 -8.06 -25.38 11.65
N GLY A 288 -8.97 -25.86 12.50
CA GLY A 288 -8.82 -25.73 13.95
C GLY A 288 -7.69 -26.62 14.45
N THR A 289 -6.90 -26.15 15.41
CA THR A 289 -5.81 -26.90 16.05
C THR A 289 -5.72 -26.57 17.55
N LYS A 290 -5.01 -27.41 18.31
CA LYS A 290 -4.72 -27.14 19.73
C LYS A 290 -3.55 -26.17 19.94
N GLU A 291 -2.80 -25.85 18.88
CA GLU A 291 -1.70 -24.89 18.96
C GLU A 291 -2.23 -23.47 19.12
N THR A 292 -1.97 -22.85 20.26
CA THR A 292 -2.43 -21.49 20.57
C THR A 292 -1.37 -20.42 20.36
N SER A 293 -0.11 -20.83 20.14
CA SER A 293 0.97 -19.88 19.86
C SER A 293 0.85 -19.34 18.44
N ASN A 294 1.30 -18.11 18.24
CA ASN A 294 1.22 -17.44 16.95
C ASN A 294 2.45 -17.77 16.10
N TYR A 295 2.22 -18.26 14.89
CA TYR A 295 3.25 -18.57 13.90
C TYR A 295 2.89 -17.92 12.57
N THR A 296 3.87 -17.31 11.91
CA THR A 296 3.72 -16.75 10.55
C THR A 296 4.79 -17.36 9.66
N GLY A 297 4.35 -18.07 8.63
CA GLY A 297 5.22 -18.67 7.64
C GLY A 297 5.84 -17.65 6.70
N ARG A 298 6.92 -18.08 6.06
CA ARG A 298 7.65 -17.30 5.04
C ARG A 298 8.40 -18.26 4.13
N THR A 299 8.48 -17.95 2.84
CA THR A 299 9.30 -18.68 1.87
C THR A 299 10.38 -17.76 1.29
N VAL A 300 11.63 -18.13 1.47
CA VAL A 300 12.77 -17.48 0.81
C VAL A 300 13.17 -18.31 -0.40
N LEU A 301 13.21 -17.68 -1.57
CA LEU A 301 13.70 -18.31 -2.79
C LEU A 301 15.20 -18.06 -2.92
N VAL A 302 15.99 -19.13 -3.00
CA VAL A 302 17.44 -19.06 -3.15
C VAL A 302 17.84 -19.61 -4.52
N GLU A 303 18.31 -18.73 -5.39
CA GLU A 303 18.89 -19.00 -6.70
C GLU A 303 20.28 -19.62 -6.51
N GLU A 304 20.49 -20.87 -6.92
CA GLU A 304 21.83 -21.49 -6.93
C GLU A 304 22.56 -21.10 -8.23
N ARG A 305 23.52 -20.19 -8.13
CA ARG A 305 24.23 -19.63 -9.29
C ARG A 305 25.51 -20.37 -9.60
N MET A 306 26.26 -20.72 -8.56
CA MET A 306 27.56 -21.37 -8.70
C MET A 306 27.88 -22.22 -7.48
N ILE A 307 28.35 -23.45 -7.71
CA ILE A 307 29.05 -24.26 -6.70
C ILE A 307 30.20 -24.98 -7.43
N THR A 308 31.42 -24.80 -6.95
CA THR A 308 32.60 -25.45 -7.54
C THR A 308 32.62 -26.95 -7.27
N PRO A 309 33.19 -27.76 -8.19
CA PRO A 309 33.37 -29.19 -7.97
C PRO A 309 34.11 -29.51 -6.66
N GLY A 310 33.70 -30.58 -5.98
CA GLY A 310 34.31 -31.03 -4.73
C GLY A 310 33.75 -30.36 -3.47
N LEU A 311 32.70 -29.53 -3.58
CA LEU A 311 31.98 -28.95 -2.46
C LEU A 311 30.47 -29.14 -2.69
N ARG A 312 29.74 -29.59 -1.68
CA ARG A 312 28.28 -29.67 -1.68
C ARG A 312 27.75 -28.82 -0.54
N VAL A 313 26.71 -28.02 -0.79
CA VAL A 313 26.08 -27.17 0.23
C VAL A 313 24.58 -27.43 0.24
N THR A 314 24.02 -27.72 1.41
CA THR A 314 22.57 -27.79 1.60
C THR A 314 22.08 -26.62 2.44
N LEU A 315 20.88 -26.12 2.11
CA LEU A 315 20.28 -24.96 2.74
C LEU A 315 19.09 -25.41 3.58
N GLU A 316 18.97 -24.89 4.80
CA GLU A 316 17.85 -25.15 5.71
C GLU A 316 17.32 -23.82 6.23
N GLY A 317 16.00 -23.68 6.30
CA GLY A 317 15.37 -22.49 6.86
C GLY A 317 15.43 -22.54 8.37
N VAL A 318 15.79 -21.42 8.98
CA VAL A 318 15.80 -21.24 10.44
C VAL A 318 15.07 -19.95 10.79
N ASP A 319 14.78 -19.74 12.07
CA ASP A 319 14.14 -18.51 12.50
C ASP A 319 15.00 -17.28 12.12
N GLY A 320 14.40 -16.37 11.36
CA GLY A 320 15.02 -15.18 10.75
C GLY A 320 16.27 -15.38 9.89
N GLY A 321 16.51 -16.56 9.32
CA GLY A 321 17.67 -16.76 8.43
C GLY A 321 17.72 -18.09 7.69
N ILE A 322 18.90 -18.37 7.12
CA ILE A 322 19.22 -19.60 6.40
C ILE A 322 20.45 -20.23 7.01
N MET A 323 20.37 -21.52 7.33
CA MET A 323 21.51 -22.36 7.71
C MET A 323 22.12 -23.01 6.47
N LEU A 324 23.43 -22.84 6.31
CA LEU A 324 24.24 -23.45 5.25
C LEU A 324 25.01 -24.61 5.86
N HIS A 325 24.80 -25.80 5.30
CA HIS A 325 25.48 -27.03 5.67
C HIS A 325 26.50 -27.36 4.59
N TRP A 326 27.78 -27.25 4.92
CA TRP A 326 28.91 -27.43 4.01
C TRP A 326 29.40 -28.86 4.08
N PHE A 327 29.57 -29.52 2.93
CA PHE A 327 30.16 -30.86 2.81
C PHE A 327 31.33 -30.79 1.85
N ASN A 328 32.54 -30.94 2.38
CA ASN A 328 33.74 -30.97 1.56
C ASN A 328 33.97 -32.39 1.04
N LEU A 329 34.06 -32.55 -0.28
CA LEU A 329 34.16 -33.85 -0.95
C LEU A 329 35.60 -34.14 -1.43
N VAL A 330 36.58 -33.40 -0.91
CA VAL A 330 38.00 -33.55 -1.23
C VAL A 330 38.85 -33.69 0.04
N ASP A 331 40.03 -34.29 -0.13
CA ASP A 331 40.94 -34.67 0.95
C ASP A 331 41.71 -33.50 1.61
N SER A 332 41.46 -32.27 1.20
CA SER A 332 42.07 -31.07 1.78
C SER A 332 41.01 -30.16 2.40
N ALA A 333 41.30 -29.63 3.60
CA ALA A 333 40.41 -28.68 4.26
C ALA A 333 40.35 -27.35 3.48
N ARG A 334 39.18 -26.71 3.50
CA ARG A 334 38.94 -25.41 2.86
C ARG A 334 38.68 -24.34 3.92
N ASN A 335 39.28 -23.16 3.75
CA ASN A 335 38.90 -21.97 4.48
C ASN A 335 38.14 -21.08 3.51
N LEU A 336 36.90 -20.74 3.86
CA LEU A 336 35.99 -19.99 3.02
C LEU A 336 35.59 -18.69 3.73
N ASP A 337 35.66 -17.58 3.02
CA ASP A 337 35.11 -16.31 3.47
C ASP A 337 33.73 -16.13 2.85
N LEU A 338 32.70 -16.20 3.69
CA LEU A 338 31.30 -15.99 3.34
C LEU A 338 30.98 -14.49 3.44
N GLN A 339 30.44 -13.93 2.37
CA GLN A 339 30.02 -12.54 2.27
C GLN A 339 28.53 -12.47 1.92
N VAL A 340 27.82 -11.56 2.57
CA VAL A 340 26.42 -11.25 2.26
C VAL A 340 26.34 -9.78 1.85
N GLU A 341 25.92 -9.55 0.62
CA GLU A 341 25.70 -8.24 0.04
C GLU A 341 24.20 -8.03 -0.14
N ALA A 342 23.69 -6.89 0.30
CA ALA A 342 22.28 -6.52 0.11
C ALA A 342 22.16 -5.05 -0.25
N GLY A 343 21.41 -4.77 -1.33
CA GLY A 343 21.30 -3.42 -1.90
C GLY A 343 22.63 -2.86 -2.41
N GLY A 344 23.53 -3.72 -2.89
CA GLY A 344 24.84 -3.33 -3.45
C GLY A 344 25.92 -3.00 -2.41
N ILE A 345 25.68 -3.24 -1.13
CA ILE A 345 26.64 -3.00 -0.04
C ILE A 345 26.90 -4.32 0.69
N THR A 346 28.17 -4.65 0.95
CA THR A 346 28.53 -5.75 1.85
C THR A 346 28.02 -5.44 3.25
N ARG A 347 27.07 -6.23 3.74
CA ARG A 347 26.43 -6.00 5.05
C ARG A 347 27.08 -6.82 6.15
N SER A 348 27.66 -7.96 5.80
CA SER A 348 28.28 -8.87 6.76
C SER A 348 29.26 -9.83 6.10
N SER A 349 30.25 -10.30 6.86
CA SER A 349 31.16 -11.36 6.44
C SER A 349 31.53 -12.29 7.59
N CYS A 350 31.81 -13.55 7.29
CA CYS A 350 32.34 -14.50 8.28
C CYS A 350 33.24 -15.55 7.61
N SER A 351 34.24 -16.05 8.36
CA SER A 351 35.10 -17.13 7.89
C SER A 351 34.60 -18.49 8.37
N VAL A 352 34.59 -19.47 7.46
CA VAL A 352 34.12 -20.85 7.67
C VAL A 352 35.25 -21.81 7.31
N ARG A 353 35.63 -22.68 8.24
CA ARG A 353 36.59 -23.77 7.98
C ARG A 353 35.85 -25.07 7.76
N VAL A 354 35.93 -25.62 6.55
CA VAL A 354 35.32 -26.90 6.19
C VAL A 354 36.39 -28.00 6.21
N PRO A 355 36.29 -29.03 7.09
CA PRO A 355 37.30 -30.10 7.19
C PRO A 355 37.42 -30.93 5.91
N ALA A 356 38.56 -31.61 5.70
CA ALA A 356 38.71 -32.60 4.63
C ALA A 356 37.70 -33.75 4.81
N ASN A 357 36.98 -34.13 3.75
CA ASN A 357 35.92 -35.16 3.80
C ASN A 357 34.95 -35.00 4.98
N GLY A 358 34.68 -33.76 5.40
CA GLY A 358 33.90 -33.45 6.59
C GLY A 358 32.83 -32.39 6.34
N GLU A 359 32.12 -32.06 7.41
CA GLU A 359 31.03 -31.09 7.39
C GLU A 359 31.31 -29.86 8.26
N ALA A 360 30.69 -28.75 7.90
CA ALA A 360 30.66 -27.52 8.70
C ALA A 360 29.31 -26.82 8.55
N PHE A 361 29.01 -25.87 9.42
CA PHE A 361 27.75 -25.13 9.43
C PHE A 361 28.02 -23.62 9.52
N SER A 362 27.21 -22.82 8.84
CA SER A 362 27.19 -21.36 8.98
C SER A 362 25.77 -20.82 8.82
N MET A 363 25.45 -19.68 9.43
CA MET A 363 24.12 -19.07 9.32
C MET A 363 24.20 -17.70 8.66
N VAL A 364 23.29 -17.46 7.72
CA VAL A 364 23.02 -16.15 7.14
C VAL A 364 21.76 -15.60 7.80
N VAL A 365 21.93 -14.55 8.59
CA VAL A 365 20.85 -13.84 9.28
C VAL A 365 20.22 -12.86 8.29
N MET A 366 18.96 -13.10 7.93
CA MET A 366 18.21 -12.29 6.96
C MET A 366 17.30 -11.27 7.64
N GLU A 367 16.88 -11.56 8.87
CA GLU A 367 15.99 -10.72 9.69
C GLU A 367 16.57 -10.57 11.10
N PRO A 368 16.27 -9.47 11.82
CA PRO A 368 16.64 -9.35 13.22
C PRO A 368 15.84 -10.36 14.07
N VAL A 369 16.50 -11.44 14.51
CA VAL A 369 15.89 -12.46 15.40
C VAL A 369 15.96 -11.98 16.84
N MET A 370 14.82 -11.97 17.55
CA MET A 370 14.72 -11.58 18.97
C MET A 370 15.22 -12.64 19.95
N SER A 371 15.60 -13.85 19.48
CA SER A 371 16.10 -14.92 20.34
C SER A 371 17.61 -15.12 20.19
N ALA A 372 18.34 -14.73 21.23
CA ALA A 372 19.75 -15.06 21.41
C ALA A 372 19.88 -16.54 21.83
N GLN A 373 19.64 -17.49 20.92
CA GLN A 373 20.15 -18.85 21.14
C GLN A 373 21.65 -18.86 20.90
N LYS A 374 22.40 -18.74 22.00
CA LYS A 374 23.84 -18.98 22.07
C LYS A 374 24.13 -20.44 21.68
N GLN A 375 24.32 -20.70 20.40
CA GLN A 375 25.14 -21.82 19.93
C GLN A 375 26.27 -21.28 19.05
N ARG A 376 27.36 -22.06 18.92
CA ARG A 376 28.57 -21.75 18.16
C ARG A 376 28.26 -21.60 16.66
N VAL A 377 27.60 -20.51 16.29
CA VAL A 377 27.22 -20.12 14.94
C VAL A 377 27.94 -18.80 14.67
N THR A 378 28.69 -18.75 13.57
CA THR A 378 29.32 -17.51 13.11
C THR A 378 28.22 -16.67 12.47
N CYS A 379 27.60 -15.77 13.23
CA CYS A 379 26.47 -14.97 12.78
C CYS A 379 26.94 -13.79 11.93
N THR A 380 26.26 -13.55 10.81
CA THR A 380 26.26 -12.27 10.12
C THR A 380 25.40 -11.26 10.89
N ASP A 381 25.81 -9.99 10.97
CA ASP A 381 24.94 -8.93 11.52
C ASP A 381 23.61 -8.86 10.73
N PRO A 382 22.46 -8.60 11.38
CA PRO A 382 21.19 -8.45 10.69
C PRO A 382 21.24 -7.35 9.62
N LEU A 383 20.62 -7.61 8.47
CA LEU A 383 20.56 -6.65 7.37
C LEU A 383 19.61 -5.51 7.74
N SER A 384 20.14 -4.33 8.08
CA SER A 384 19.33 -3.12 8.23
C SER A 384 18.99 -2.54 6.86
N LEU A 385 17.86 -3.00 6.29
CA LEU A 385 17.36 -2.59 4.98
C LEU A 385 16.12 -1.70 5.12
N PRO A 386 15.94 -0.70 4.25
CA PRO A 386 14.69 0.05 4.19
C PRO A 386 13.56 -0.84 3.69
N ALA A 387 12.30 -0.41 3.86
CA ALA A 387 11.17 -1.14 3.28
C ALA A 387 11.33 -1.29 1.75
N GLY A 388 10.93 -2.43 1.21
CA GLY A 388 11.06 -2.78 -0.20
C GLY A 388 11.70 -4.15 -0.45
N VAL A 389 11.93 -4.47 -1.72
CA VAL A 389 12.55 -5.72 -2.14
C VAL A 389 14.02 -5.48 -2.45
N HIS A 390 14.90 -6.19 -1.76
CA HIS A 390 16.34 -6.01 -1.88
C HIS A 390 16.98 -7.27 -2.45
N PRO A 391 17.73 -7.19 -3.56
CA PRO A 391 18.53 -8.29 -4.03
C PRO A 391 19.62 -8.59 -3.00
N VAL A 392 19.80 -9.88 -2.72
CA VAL A 392 20.80 -10.41 -1.80
C VAL A 392 21.72 -11.32 -2.59
N ARG A 393 23.02 -11.11 -2.43
CA ARG A 393 24.07 -11.99 -2.94
C ARG A 393 24.78 -12.62 -1.76
N ILE A 394 24.83 -13.95 -1.75
CA ILE A 394 25.55 -14.74 -0.75
C ILE A 394 26.69 -15.43 -1.50
N ALA A 395 27.92 -15.04 -1.23
CA ALA A 395 29.10 -15.58 -1.92
C ALA A 395 30.10 -16.13 -0.91
N ALA A 396 30.65 -17.32 -1.18
CA ALA A 396 31.79 -17.86 -0.44
C ALA A 396 33.02 -17.89 -1.35
N SER A 397 34.15 -17.41 -0.84
CA SER A 397 35.42 -17.37 -1.56
C SER A 397 36.54 -18.06 -0.80
N ASP A 398 37.53 -18.62 -1.50
CA ASP A 398 38.72 -19.25 -0.89
C ASP A 398 39.92 -18.29 -0.79
N GLY A 399 39.67 -16.98 -0.88
CA GLY A 399 40.68 -15.93 -0.96
C GLY A 399 41.26 -15.69 -2.36
N LYS A 400 40.98 -16.54 -3.36
CA LYS A 400 41.40 -16.36 -4.76
C LYS A 400 40.22 -16.22 -5.72
N SER A 401 39.19 -17.04 -5.54
CA SER A 401 37.99 -17.01 -6.37
C SER A 401 36.73 -17.30 -5.56
N VAL A 402 35.58 -16.88 -6.08
CA VAL A 402 34.27 -17.30 -5.56
C VAL A 402 34.09 -18.78 -5.86
N VAL A 403 33.83 -19.58 -4.82
CA VAL A 403 33.64 -21.04 -4.92
C VAL A 403 32.18 -21.44 -4.82
N CYS A 404 31.34 -20.60 -4.20
CA CYS A 404 29.89 -20.73 -4.20
C CYS A 404 29.25 -19.34 -4.31
N GLU A 405 28.15 -19.25 -5.06
CA GLU A 405 27.33 -18.06 -5.13
C GLU A 405 25.85 -18.43 -5.17
N TRP A 406 25.08 -17.75 -4.34
CA TRP A 406 23.62 -17.76 -4.35
C TRP A 406 23.07 -16.35 -4.51
N GLY A 407 21.96 -16.26 -5.22
CA GLY A 407 21.11 -15.07 -5.27
C GLY A 407 19.86 -15.29 -4.44
N SER A 408 19.36 -14.25 -3.79
CA SER A 408 18.04 -14.24 -3.19
C SER A 408 17.47 -12.82 -3.25
N GLU A 409 16.24 -12.65 -2.75
CA GLU A 409 15.75 -11.32 -2.43
C GLU A 409 15.10 -11.37 -1.05
N ILE A 410 15.31 -10.32 -0.28
CA ILE A 410 14.62 -10.10 0.98
C ILE A 410 13.63 -8.98 0.75
N LYS A 411 12.36 -9.29 0.98
CA LYS A 411 11.33 -8.28 1.17
C LYS A 411 11.44 -7.80 2.62
N CYS A 412 11.76 -6.52 2.80
CA CYS A 412 11.66 -5.83 4.08
C CYS A 412 10.31 -5.09 4.06
N ASN A 413 9.42 -5.43 4.99
CA ASN A 413 8.15 -4.71 5.12
C ASN A 413 8.31 -3.50 6.05
N VAL A 414 7.35 -2.56 5.99
CA VAL A 414 7.35 -1.33 6.80
C VAL A 414 7.34 -1.57 8.32
N LEU A 415 6.77 -2.68 8.79
CA LEU A 415 6.74 -3.07 10.21
C LEU A 415 8.12 -3.59 10.69
N SER A 416 8.90 -4.18 9.79
CA SER A 416 10.21 -4.77 10.08
C SER A 416 11.40 -3.83 9.83
N GLU A 417 11.18 -2.69 9.17
CA GLU A 417 12.22 -1.75 8.80
C GLU A 417 12.99 -1.20 10.01
N SER A 418 14.30 -1.46 10.06
CA SER A 418 15.17 -1.09 11.18
C SER A 418 16.12 0.09 10.90
N ALA A 419 16.03 0.70 9.71
CA ALA A 419 16.98 1.72 9.24
C ALA A 419 16.81 3.13 9.85
N TYR A 420 15.86 3.28 10.79
CA TYR A 420 15.49 4.56 11.41
C TYR A 420 15.43 4.49 12.94
N GLY A 421 15.17 5.64 13.57
CA GLY A 421 14.95 5.76 15.01
C GLY A 421 16.23 5.96 15.83
N LYS A 422 16.07 6.54 17.02
CA LYS A 422 17.14 6.88 17.95
C LYS A 422 16.71 6.55 19.37
N ARG A 423 17.62 6.02 20.20
CA ARG A 423 17.36 5.86 21.64
C ARG A 423 17.01 7.21 22.27
N CYS A 424 16.12 7.24 23.25
CA CYS A 424 15.73 8.47 23.93
C CYS A 424 16.83 8.92 24.92
N ASP A 425 17.10 10.24 24.97
CA ASP A 425 17.83 10.88 26.07
C ASP A 425 16.92 10.94 27.30
N GLY A 426 16.99 9.89 28.10
CA GLY A 426 16.14 9.66 29.26
C GLY A 426 16.22 8.20 29.70
N LYS A 427 15.74 7.91 30.92
CA LYS A 427 15.57 6.53 31.39
C LYS A 427 14.16 6.36 31.92
N VAL A 428 13.55 5.21 31.62
CA VAL A 428 12.25 4.81 32.14
C VAL A 428 12.44 3.48 32.88
N PRO A 429 12.12 3.40 34.18
CA PRO A 429 12.26 2.16 34.93
C PRO A 429 11.50 1.00 34.27
N GLY A 430 12.24 -0.06 33.93
CA GLY A 430 11.69 -1.28 33.33
C GLY A 430 11.37 -1.23 31.84
N LEU A 431 11.65 -0.10 31.15
CA LEU A 431 11.37 0.07 29.73
C LEU A 431 12.58 0.63 28.98
N SER A 432 12.84 0.09 27.79
CA SER A 432 13.65 0.77 26.79
C SER A 432 12.80 1.78 26.03
N ALA A 433 13.31 3.01 25.88
CA ALA A 433 12.63 4.09 25.19
C ALA A 433 13.45 4.58 23.99
N TRP A 434 12.80 4.75 22.85
CA TRP A 434 13.38 5.30 21.62
C TRP A 434 12.34 6.12 20.86
N TRP A 435 12.77 6.91 19.89
CA TRP A 435 11.88 7.77 19.11
C TRP A 435 12.24 7.80 17.63
N CYS A 436 11.29 8.20 16.80
CA CYS A 436 11.48 8.46 15.37
C CYS A 436 10.55 9.59 14.89
N GLU A 437 10.79 10.06 13.67
CA GLU A 437 9.93 11.01 12.97
C GLU A 437 8.48 10.45 12.80
N SER A 438 7.51 11.32 12.59
CA SER A 438 6.07 10.99 12.50
C SER A 438 5.74 9.97 11.40
N ALA A 439 6.42 10.06 10.26
CA ALA A 439 6.11 9.32 9.03
C ALA A 439 6.62 7.86 8.96
N TRP A 440 6.90 7.21 10.10
CA TRP A 440 7.32 5.81 10.15
C TRP A 440 6.21 4.90 10.69
N LYS A 441 6.12 3.66 10.19
CA LYS A 441 5.25 2.63 10.77
C LYS A 441 6.06 1.77 11.74
N VAL A 442 5.85 1.93 13.04
CA VAL A 442 6.60 1.16 14.06
C VAL A 442 5.96 -0.20 14.31
N GLY A 443 6.57 -1.26 13.81
CA GLY A 443 6.09 -2.63 14.06
C GLY A 443 6.25 -3.06 15.51
N ALA A 444 5.27 -3.81 16.01
CA ALA A 444 5.22 -4.30 17.39
C ALA A 444 6.42 -5.18 17.78
N GLN A 445 7.01 -5.91 16.82
CA GLN A 445 8.14 -6.83 17.04
C GLN A 445 9.47 -6.29 16.51
N ARG A 446 9.49 -5.05 16.02
CA ARG A 446 10.70 -4.41 15.50
C ARG A 446 11.74 -4.25 16.61
N GLY A 447 13.00 -4.58 16.32
CA GLY A 447 14.12 -4.37 17.24
C GLY A 447 14.33 -2.90 17.65
N ILE A 448 14.91 -2.69 18.84
CA ILE A 448 15.26 -1.36 19.36
C ILE A 448 16.45 -0.80 18.55
N PRO A 449 16.43 0.47 18.11
CA PRO A 449 17.51 1.04 17.34
C PRO A 449 18.83 1.09 18.12
N ALA A 450 19.93 0.85 17.40
CA ALA A 450 21.28 1.06 17.91
C ALA A 450 21.66 2.55 17.87
N GLY A 451 22.77 2.90 18.53
CA GLY A 451 23.33 4.25 18.51
C GLY A 451 23.14 5.05 19.80
N ARG A 452 23.57 6.32 19.75
CA ARG A 452 23.61 7.19 20.92
C ARG A 452 22.22 7.74 21.26
N PRO A 453 21.85 7.84 22.55
CA PRO A 453 20.65 8.53 22.98
C PRO A 453 20.56 9.97 22.45
N ALA A 454 19.37 10.36 22.03
CA ALA A 454 19.05 11.69 21.53
C ALA A 454 17.69 12.16 22.07
N ARG A 455 17.53 13.48 22.16
CA ARG A 455 16.24 14.12 22.51
C ARG A 455 15.24 13.89 21.38
N LEU A 456 13.96 13.88 21.71
CA LEU A 456 12.89 14.01 20.71
C LEU A 456 13.03 15.40 20.07
N LEU A 457 13.08 15.46 18.74
CA LEU A 457 13.26 16.70 17.99
C LEU A 457 12.02 16.99 17.17
N ILE A 458 11.44 18.18 17.38
CA ILE A 458 10.30 18.71 16.65
C ILE A 458 10.69 20.09 16.11
N GLU A 459 10.28 20.41 14.89
CA GLU A 459 10.56 21.71 14.26
C GLU A 459 9.28 22.20 13.56
N ALA A 460 8.77 23.36 13.96
CA ALA A 460 7.48 23.84 13.50
C ALA A 460 7.41 25.37 13.49
N ALA A 461 6.57 25.93 12.62
CA ALA A 461 6.19 27.34 12.59
C ALA A 461 5.07 27.62 13.60
N ARG A 462 4.74 28.90 13.82
CA ARG A 462 3.61 29.29 14.67
C ARG A 462 2.29 28.91 13.99
N GLY A 463 1.35 28.36 14.75
CA GLY A 463 0.06 27.85 14.24
C GLY A 463 0.16 26.48 13.56
N GLU A 464 1.32 25.83 13.58
CA GLU A 464 1.54 24.52 12.97
C GLU A 464 1.40 23.38 13.98
N TYR A 465 0.99 22.22 13.47
CA TYR A 465 0.99 20.95 14.18
C TYR A 465 2.14 20.08 13.67
N GLU A 466 3.01 19.59 14.55
CA GLU A 466 4.07 18.65 14.16
C GLU A 466 4.26 17.58 15.25
N ALA A 467 4.54 16.35 14.83
CA ALA A 467 4.60 15.20 15.72
C ALA A 467 5.90 14.40 15.61
N VAL A 468 6.15 13.62 16.65
CA VAL A 468 7.13 12.52 16.67
C VAL A 468 6.51 11.31 17.36
N GLN A 469 7.08 10.13 17.12
CA GLN A 469 6.69 8.91 17.82
C GLN A 469 7.66 8.62 18.96
N LEU A 470 7.13 8.50 20.18
CA LEU A 470 7.82 7.94 21.33
C LEU A 470 7.47 6.46 21.44
N VAL A 471 8.47 5.58 21.41
CA VAL A 471 8.29 4.13 21.46
C VAL A 471 8.81 3.58 22.77
N LEU A 472 7.96 2.81 23.45
CA LEU A 472 8.25 2.12 24.69
C LEU A 472 8.32 0.62 24.43
N ASN A 473 9.37 -0.04 24.92
CA ASN A 473 9.56 -1.48 24.80
C ASN A 473 9.86 -2.10 26.17
N ALA A 474 9.13 -3.16 26.53
CA ALA A 474 9.32 -3.88 27.78
C ALA A 474 10.25 -5.09 27.58
N GLU A 475 11.56 -4.89 27.71
CA GLU A 475 12.58 -5.92 27.38
C GLU A 475 12.52 -7.15 28.31
N ASP A 476 12.30 -6.94 29.61
CA ASP A 476 12.46 -7.97 30.65
C ASP A 476 11.11 -8.42 31.26
N GLY A 477 10.08 -8.62 30.44
CA GLY A 477 8.75 -9.08 30.85
C GLY A 477 7.65 -8.01 30.76
N GLU A 478 6.40 -8.42 31.01
CA GLU A 478 5.25 -7.51 31.00
C GLU A 478 5.43 -6.34 31.98
N ARG A 479 4.93 -5.16 31.59
CA ARG A 479 4.95 -3.95 32.41
C ARG A 479 3.60 -3.25 32.37
N THR A 480 3.33 -2.39 33.34
CA THR A 480 2.14 -1.53 33.34
C THR A 480 2.53 -0.08 33.22
N LEU A 481 2.10 0.56 32.13
CA LEU A 481 2.18 2.00 31.93
C LEU A 481 1.06 2.67 32.75
N GLN A 482 1.43 3.42 33.79
CA GLN A 482 0.49 4.07 34.71
C GLN A 482 0.05 5.46 34.23
N SER A 483 0.97 6.26 33.69
CA SER A 483 0.68 7.56 33.08
C SER A 483 1.79 7.99 32.12
N VAL A 484 1.43 8.88 31.19
CA VAL A 484 2.38 9.58 30.32
C VAL A 484 1.94 11.03 30.22
N ASP A 485 2.79 11.95 30.69
CA ASP A 485 2.43 13.35 30.87
C ASP A 485 3.50 14.26 30.23
N ALA A 486 3.09 15.12 29.29
CA ALA A 486 3.97 16.15 28.74
C ALA A 486 4.12 17.32 29.70
N GLY A 487 5.34 17.82 29.87
CA GLY A 487 5.61 19.08 30.58
C GLY A 487 5.56 20.30 29.66
N GLU A 488 5.57 21.49 30.26
CA GLU A 488 5.75 22.74 29.52
C GLU A 488 7.07 22.75 28.74
N LEU A 489 7.06 23.37 27.56
CA LEU A 489 8.27 23.63 26.77
C LEU A 489 8.76 25.05 27.08
N LYS A 490 10.07 25.22 27.30
CA LYS A 490 10.67 26.47 27.80
C LYS A 490 11.80 26.97 26.91
N CYS A 491 11.75 28.25 26.52
CA CYS A 491 12.83 28.98 25.85
C CYS A 491 13.10 30.30 26.59
N GLY A 492 14.12 30.35 27.44
CA GLY A 492 14.40 31.54 28.28
C GLY A 492 13.20 31.89 29.19
N ARG A 493 12.54 33.02 28.94
CA ARG A 493 11.29 33.43 29.62
C ARG A 493 10.02 32.99 28.88
N ALA A 494 10.11 32.65 27.60
CA ALA A 494 8.97 32.17 26.81
C ALA A 494 8.56 30.75 27.23
N ARG A 495 7.26 30.48 27.18
CA ARG A 495 6.65 29.21 27.60
C ARG A 495 5.63 28.79 26.55
N ILE A 496 5.62 27.51 26.22
CA ILE A 496 4.51 26.85 25.54
C ILE A 496 3.89 25.90 26.58
N PRO A 497 2.59 26.03 26.88
CA PRO A 497 1.95 25.29 27.94
C PRO A 497 1.89 23.79 27.63
N ALA A 498 1.83 22.95 28.66
CA ALA A 498 1.70 21.49 28.49
C ALA A 498 0.45 21.10 27.68
N SER A 499 -0.62 21.90 27.73
CA SER A 499 -1.85 21.70 26.95
C SER A 499 -1.66 21.83 25.44
N ALA A 500 -0.53 22.38 24.97
CA ALA A 500 -0.16 22.41 23.56
C ALA A 500 0.44 21.08 23.07
N VAL A 501 0.71 20.14 23.98
CA VAL A 501 1.29 18.84 23.69
C VAL A 501 0.25 17.76 23.99
N SER A 502 -0.16 17.03 22.95
CA SER A 502 -1.08 15.90 23.06
C SER A 502 -0.33 14.58 22.89
N ILE A 503 -0.76 13.55 23.61
CA ILE A 503 -0.18 12.20 23.54
C ILE A 503 -1.28 11.20 23.23
N PHE A 504 -1.16 10.53 22.08
CA PHE A 504 -2.11 9.51 21.64
C PHE A 504 -1.45 8.13 21.65
N GLU A 505 -2.25 7.09 21.82
CA GLU A 505 -1.82 5.72 21.53
C GLU A 505 -1.66 5.59 20.02
N VAL A 506 -0.55 5.00 19.56
CA VAL A 506 -0.50 4.45 18.21
C VAL A 506 -1.08 3.04 18.28
N ALA A 507 -2.35 2.91 17.92
CA ALA A 507 -3.06 1.63 17.90
C ALA A 507 -2.81 0.93 16.56
N THR A 508 -3.25 -0.33 16.45
CA THR A 508 -3.10 -1.12 15.22
C THR A 508 -4.44 -1.41 14.57
N ALA A 509 -4.45 -1.44 13.23
CA ALA A 509 -5.52 -1.96 12.40
C ALA A 509 -5.08 -3.28 11.75
N ARG A 510 -5.98 -4.27 11.72
CA ARG A 510 -5.67 -5.61 11.22
C ARG A 510 -5.79 -5.70 9.71
N VAL A 511 -4.71 -6.11 9.04
CA VAL A 511 -4.68 -6.44 7.62
C VAL A 511 -4.65 -7.95 7.45
N GLU A 512 -5.70 -8.53 6.89
CA GLU A 512 -5.73 -9.95 6.53
C GLU A 512 -5.31 -10.21 5.09
N ASN A 513 -5.78 -9.36 4.16
CA ASN A 513 -5.54 -9.44 2.74
C ASN A 513 -4.86 -8.13 2.29
N PRO A 514 -3.55 -8.13 2.01
CA PRO A 514 -2.85 -6.92 1.55
C PRO A 514 -3.45 -6.32 0.28
N SER A 515 -3.43 -5.00 0.17
CA SER A 515 -3.95 -4.26 -0.99
C SER A 515 -3.08 -4.47 -2.23
N ASP A 516 -1.75 -4.56 -2.04
CA ASP A 516 -0.76 -4.83 -3.07
C ASP A 516 0.55 -5.44 -2.51
N TYR A 517 1.64 -5.37 -3.28
CA TYR A 517 2.92 -5.99 -2.95
C TYR A 517 3.73 -5.28 -1.85
N LEU A 518 3.40 -4.03 -1.47
CA LEU A 518 4.05 -3.35 -0.34
C LEU A 518 3.56 -3.90 1.01
N GLY A 519 2.33 -4.40 1.06
CA GLY A 519 1.72 -4.99 2.24
C GLY A 519 2.03 -6.46 2.48
N GLU A 520 1.78 -6.91 3.71
CA GLU A 520 1.75 -8.31 4.17
C GLU A 520 0.64 -8.44 5.23
N PRO A 521 0.09 -9.63 5.51
CA PRO A 521 -0.84 -9.79 6.61
C PRO A 521 -0.20 -9.43 7.95
N GLY A 522 -0.90 -8.67 8.79
CA GLY A 522 -0.38 -8.25 10.10
C GLY A 522 -1.14 -7.10 10.74
N ASP A 523 -0.64 -6.65 11.88
CA ASP A 523 -1.20 -5.54 12.65
C ASP A 523 -0.41 -4.25 12.35
N TYR A 524 -1.04 -3.32 11.63
CA TYR A 524 -0.39 -2.10 11.16
C TYR A 524 -0.71 -0.92 12.08
N PRO A 525 0.30 -0.16 12.55
CA PRO A 525 0.07 1.05 13.33
C PRO A 525 -0.61 2.09 12.45
N ASP A 526 -1.82 2.52 12.81
CA ASP A 526 -2.55 3.51 12.01
C ASP A 526 -3.52 4.37 12.83
N PRO A 527 -4.50 3.84 13.60
CA PRO A 527 -5.37 4.69 14.41
C PRO A 527 -4.63 5.38 15.55
N LEU A 528 -5.04 6.61 15.88
CA LEU A 528 -4.47 7.45 16.95
C LEU A 528 -5.49 7.79 18.05
N PRO A 529 -6.06 6.80 18.76
CA PRO A 529 -7.01 7.08 19.84
C PRO A 529 -6.31 7.79 21.03
N PRO A 530 -7.07 8.53 21.85
CA PRO A 530 -6.57 9.02 23.14
C PRO A 530 -5.94 7.88 23.95
N LEU A 531 -4.79 8.15 24.58
CA LEU A 531 -4.10 7.15 25.40
C LEU A 531 -4.90 6.85 26.67
N VAL A 532 -5.36 5.60 26.81
CA VAL A 532 -6.03 5.12 28.03
C VAL A 532 -5.01 4.43 28.93
N VAL A 533 -4.89 4.88 30.18
CA VAL A 533 -4.02 4.31 31.22
C VAL A 533 -4.83 3.94 32.47
N PRO A 534 -4.40 2.94 33.27
CA PRO A 534 -3.20 2.13 33.11
C PRO A 534 -3.27 1.16 31.90
N LYS A 535 -2.16 1.02 31.16
CA LYS A 535 -2.06 0.15 29.97
C LYS A 535 -1.02 -0.94 30.19
N LYS A 536 -1.36 -2.19 29.88
CA LYS A 536 -0.40 -3.29 29.87
C LYS A 536 0.49 -3.23 28.64
N LEU A 537 1.78 -3.42 28.84
CA LEU A 537 2.80 -3.52 27.79
C LEU A 537 3.32 -4.95 27.78
N SER A 538 3.18 -5.62 26.63
CA SER A 538 3.66 -6.99 26.43
C SER A 538 5.20 -7.05 26.40
N SER A 539 5.76 -8.15 26.91
CA SER A 539 7.21 -8.39 26.86
C SER A 539 7.72 -8.37 25.41
N CYS A 540 8.91 -7.81 25.21
CA CYS A 540 9.61 -7.75 23.93
C CYS A 540 8.82 -7.06 22.80
N SER A 541 7.83 -6.24 23.13
CA SER A 541 6.96 -5.58 22.15
C SER A 541 6.99 -4.06 22.26
N ASN A 542 6.95 -3.39 21.12
CA ASN A 542 6.88 -1.94 21.02
C ASN A 542 5.43 -1.44 21.19
N GLN A 543 5.25 -0.44 22.06
CA GLN A 543 4.10 0.44 22.08
C GLN A 543 4.55 1.85 21.67
N ALA A 544 4.14 2.30 20.50
CA ALA A 544 4.37 3.67 20.06
C ALA A 544 3.29 4.62 20.62
N LEU A 545 3.70 5.85 20.90
CA LEU A 545 2.87 6.95 21.36
C LEU A 545 3.11 8.14 20.41
N TRP A 546 2.05 8.73 19.91
CA TRP A 546 2.11 9.91 19.04
C TRP A 546 2.17 11.17 19.90
N VAL A 547 3.31 11.86 19.88
CA VAL A 547 3.52 13.10 20.63
C VAL A 547 3.35 14.27 19.66
N LEU A 548 2.17 14.89 19.69
CA LEU A 548 1.78 15.98 18.81
C LEU A 548 1.92 17.32 19.52
N VAL A 549 2.55 18.29 18.87
CA VAL A 549 2.65 19.67 19.37
C VAL A 549 1.91 20.61 18.43
N HIS A 550 0.93 21.33 18.96
CA HIS A 550 0.33 22.50 18.28
C HIS A 550 1.04 23.76 18.77
N VAL A 551 1.83 24.40 17.92
CA VAL A 551 2.57 25.61 18.30
C VAL A 551 1.60 26.80 18.33
N PRO A 552 1.43 27.50 19.47
CA PRO A 552 0.52 28.65 19.53
C PRO A 552 0.90 29.75 18.54
N ASP A 553 -0.12 30.43 17.98
CA ASP A 553 0.05 31.55 17.02
C ASP A 553 0.96 32.67 17.56
N ASP A 554 0.98 32.88 18.87
CA ASP A 554 1.72 33.94 19.56
C ASP A 554 3.06 33.48 20.15
N ALA A 555 3.44 32.21 19.95
CA ALA A 555 4.69 31.65 20.46
C ALA A 555 5.90 32.45 19.96
N LYS A 556 6.94 32.58 20.79
CA LYS A 556 8.19 33.22 20.35
C LYS A 556 9.06 32.22 19.60
N ALA A 557 9.72 32.65 18.52
CA ALA A 557 10.69 31.82 17.81
C ALA A 557 11.86 31.41 18.73
N GLY A 558 12.45 30.24 18.46
CA GLY A 558 13.62 29.72 19.18
C GLY A 558 13.49 28.28 19.66
N ASP A 559 14.54 27.82 20.35
CA ASP A 559 14.63 26.43 20.84
C ASP A 559 14.02 26.29 22.24
N TYR A 560 12.89 25.60 22.31
CA TYR A 560 12.24 25.22 23.55
C TYR A 560 12.72 23.84 24.01
N ARG A 561 12.83 23.67 25.33
CA ARG A 561 13.19 22.39 25.96
C ARG A 561 12.13 22.01 26.99
N GLY A 562 11.80 20.72 27.04
CA GLY A 562 10.87 20.15 28.01
C GLY A 562 11.10 18.65 28.18
N GLU A 563 10.16 17.98 28.86
CA GLU A 563 10.26 16.56 29.19
C GLU A 563 8.87 15.90 29.08
N VAL A 564 8.84 14.64 28.63
CA VAL A 564 7.70 13.73 28.81
C VAL A 564 8.01 12.85 30.01
N LYS A 565 7.10 12.83 30.99
CA LYS A 565 7.17 11.97 32.17
C LYS A 565 6.44 10.66 31.85
N VAL A 566 7.09 9.54 32.13
CA VAL A 566 6.54 8.20 31.89
C VAL A 566 6.55 7.46 33.22
N LYS A 567 5.38 7.08 33.72
CA LYS A 567 5.26 6.35 34.97
C LYS A 567 4.90 4.89 34.69
N THR A 568 5.70 3.98 35.23
CA THR A 568 5.46 2.53 35.19
C THR A 568 5.15 2.01 36.59
N ASP A 569 4.82 0.73 36.68
CA ASP A 569 4.77 -0.02 37.94
C ASP A 569 6.10 -0.08 38.69
N LEU A 570 7.23 0.22 38.03
CA LEU A 570 8.57 0.24 38.65
C LEU A 570 9.08 1.65 38.97
N GLY A 571 8.35 2.71 38.60
CA GLY A 571 8.69 4.09 38.96
C GLY A 571 8.50 5.10 37.82
N GLU A 572 8.96 6.32 38.05
CA GLU A 572 8.89 7.42 37.08
C GLU A 572 10.20 7.57 36.31
N GLY A 573 10.09 7.73 35.00
CA GLY A 573 11.15 8.12 34.09
C GLY A 573 10.84 9.43 33.36
N ARG A 574 11.87 10.05 32.79
CA ARG A 574 11.75 11.31 32.06
C ARG A 574 12.52 11.25 30.76
N ILE A 575 11.89 11.72 29.69
CA ILE A 575 12.41 11.72 28.33
C ILE A 575 12.47 13.17 27.84
N LYS A 576 13.65 13.60 27.38
CA LYS A 576 13.86 15.00 26.97
C LYS A 576 13.29 15.29 25.58
N VAL A 577 12.61 16.43 25.47
CA VAL A 577 12.04 16.98 24.24
C VAL A 577 12.71 18.30 23.90
N GLN A 578 12.94 18.54 22.61
CA GLN A 578 13.32 19.84 22.06
C GLN A 578 12.41 20.20 20.88
N LEU A 579 11.85 21.39 20.93
CA LEU A 579 11.04 21.99 19.86
C LEU A 579 11.78 23.23 19.34
N HIS A 580 12.03 23.30 18.04
CA HIS A 580 12.45 24.53 17.38
C HIS A 580 11.21 25.23 16.81
N VAL A 581 11.00 26.49 17.19
CA VAL A 581 9.93 27.33 16.62
C VAL A 581 10.53 28.30 15.61
N PHE A 582 10.16 28.18 14.33
CA PHE A 582 10.58 29.10 13.26
C PHE A 582 9.98 30.50 13.45
N ASP A 583 10.64 31.52 12.91
CA ASP A 583 10.23 32.92 13.03
C ASP A 583 9.18 33.38 11.99
N PHE A 584 8.32 32.48 11.56
CA PHE A 584 7.13 32.81 10.78
C PHE A 584 5.91 32.06 11.31
N ALA A 585 4.74 32.53 10.90
CA ALA A 585 3.47 31.90 11.22
C ALA A 585 2.89 31.30 9.95
N MET A 586 2.22 30.16 10.12
CA MET A 586 1.49 29.52 9.05
C MET A 586 0.33 30.40 8.55
N PRO A 587 0.03 30.38 7.25
CA PRO A 587 -1.11 31.12 6.73
C PRO A 587 -2.41 30.48 7.23
N ARG A 588 -3.42 31.31 7.50
CA ARG A 588 -4.78 30.85 7.80
C ARG A 588 -5.44 30.22 6.57
N GLU A 589 -5.24 30.83 5.40
CA GLU A 589 -5.69 30.28 4.14
C GLU A 589 -4.82 29.09 3.71
N THR A 590 -5.44 28.14 3.00
CA THR A 590 -4.76 26.98 2.41
C THR A 590 -4.76 27.13 0.88
N HIS A 591 -3.61 26.89 0.24
CA HIS A 591 -3.39 27.15 -1.18
C HIS A 591 -3.43 25.90 -2.05
N LEU A 592 -3.26 24.71 -1.48
CA LEU A 592 -3.60 23.45 -2.15
C LEU A 592 -5.09 23.15 -1.90
N ARG A 593 -5.91 23.16 -2.96
CA ARG A 593 -7.36 22.88 -2.82
C ARG A 593 -7.59 21.41 -2.47
N SER A 594 -8.69 21.13 -1.81
CA SER A 594 -9.07 19.75 -1.52
C SER A 594 -10.57 19.50 -1.61
N GLY A 595 -10.95 18.26 -1.91
CA GLY A 595 -12.34 17.78 -1.83
C GLY A 595 -12.36 16.37 -1.29
N PHE A 596 -12.76 16.22 -0.03
CA PHE A 596 -12.72 14.93 0.67
C PHE A 596 -14.13 14.52 1.10
N GLY A 597 -14.58 13.32 0.70
CA GLY A 597 -15.89 12.83 1.13
C GLY A 597 -15.99 12.67 2.65
N LEU A 598 -17.15 13.01 3.20
CA LEU A 598 -17.46 12.91 4.62
C LEU A 598 -18.93 12.54 4.77
N SER A 599 -19.23 11.40 5.40
CA SER A 599 -20.59 10.87 5.50
C SER A 599 -21.24 11.14 6.87
N PRO A 600 -22.17 12.11 7.00
CA PRO A 600 -22.93 12.29 8.25
C PRO A 600 -23.74 11.05 8.62
N HIS A 601 -24.17 10.27 7.63
CA HIS A 601 -24.90 9.03 7.83
C HIS A 601 -24.03 7.96 8.51
N MET A 602 -22.77 7.78 8.08
CA MET A 602 -21.87 6.84 8.75
C MET A 602 -21.51 7.28 10.16
N ILE A 603 -21.22 8.58 10.34
CA ILE A 603 -20.99 9.19 11.65
C ILE A 603 -22.16 8.88 12.58
N LYS A 604 -23.39 9.18 12.17
CA LYS A 604 -24.60 8.89 12.96
C LYS A 604 -24.71 7.43 13.38
N ARG A 605 -24.46 6.48 12.45
CA ARG A 605 -24.58 5.05 12.71
C ARG A 605 -23.57 4.56 13.75
N TYR A 606 -22.29 4.86 13.58
CA TYR A 606 -21.24 4.35 14.48
C TYR A 606 -21.19 5.10 15.82
N HIS A 607 -21.57 6.38 15.83
CA HIS A 607 -21.71 7.13 17.07
C HIS A 607 -23.03 6.87 17.80
N GLN A 608 -23.98 6.13 17.20
CA GLN A 608 -25.30 5.85 17.79
C GLN A 608 -26.08 7.14 18.15
N LEU A 609 -25.96 8.17 17.31
CA LEU A 609 -26.61 9.47 17.54
C LEU A 609 -28.12 9.35 17.36
N LYS A 610 -28.89 9.83 18.34
CA LYS A 610 -30.35 9.63 18.43
C LYS A 610 -31.16 10.83 17.99
N ASN A 611 -30.56 12.01 17.97
CA ASN A 611 -31.28 13.25 17.66
C ASN A 611 -30.38 14.28 16.96
N ARG A 612 -31.02 15.35 16.50
CA ARG A 612 -30.42 16.42 15.70
C ARG A 612 -29.31 17.18 16.43
N GLU A 613 -29.46 17.41 17.72
CA GLU A 613 -28.47 18.13 18.53
C GLU A 613 -27.16 17.33 18.61
N GLN A 614 -27.27 16.03 18.87
CA GLN A 614 -26.13 15.12 18.89
C GLN A 614 -25.43 15.04 17.53
N GLU A 615 -26.20 14.94 16.44
CA GLU A 615 -25.69 14.98 15.06
C GLU A 615 -24.88 16.24 14.78
N LEU A 616 -25.40 17.42 15.13
CA LEU A 616 -24.73 18.70 14.92
C LEU A 616 -23.43 18.80 15.72
N VAL A 617 -23.45 18.42 17.00
CA VAL A 617 -22.27 18.49 17.88
C VAL A 617 -21.15 17.59 17.38
N VAL A 618 -21.47 16.36 16.96
CA VAL A 618 -20.44 15.43 16.47
C VAL A 618 -19.96 15.83 15.08
N TYR A 619 -20.85 16.19 14.16
CA TYR A 619 -20.45 16.62 12.81
C TYR A 619 -19.55 17.87 12.84
N GLU A 620 -19.81 18.81 13.76
CA GLU A 620 -18.94 19.95 13.99
C GLU A 620 -17.51 19.52 14.38
N LYS A 621 -17.34 18.50 15.22
CA LYS A 621 -16.01 17.98 15.58
C LYS A 621 -15.29 17.36 14.38
N TYR A 622 -16.02 16.75 13.45
CA TYR A 622 -15.44 16.28 12.18
C TYR A 622 -15.01 17.44 11.29
N LEU A 623 -15.86 18.46 11.11
CA LEU A 623 -15.50 19.66 10.34
C LEU A 623 -14.30 20.40 10.95
N GLN A 624 -14.21 20.46 12.28
CA GLN A 624 -13.06 21.03 12.99
C GLN A 624 -11.79 20.22 12.72
N SER A 625 -11.85 18.88 12.77
CA SER A 625 -10.73 18.02 12.39
C SER A 625 -10.28 18.30 10.95
N PHE A 626 -11.21 18.44 10.00
CA PHE A 626 -10.88 18.80 8.61
C PHE A 626 -10.17 20.16 8.51
N ALA A 627 -10.68 21.18 9.19
CA ALA A 627 -10.09 22.51 9.21
C ALA A 627 -8.68 22.53 9.81
N GLU A 628 -8.46 21.83 10.93
CA GLU A 628 -7.15 21.67 11.58
C GLU A 628 -6.14 20.93 10.70
N HIS A 629 -6.62 20.14 9.73
CA HIS A 629 -5.78 19.41 8.79
C HIS A 629 -5.62 20.13 7.43
N ARG A 630 -6.12 21.37 7.30
CA ARG A 630 -6.13 22.16 6.04
C ARG A 630 -6.85 21.46 4.88
N ILE A 631 -7.80 20.58 5.20
CA ILE A 631 -8.53 19.79 4.21
C ILE A 631 -9.99 20.24 4.17
N ALA A 632 -10.49 20.51 2.98
CA ALA A 632 -11.88 20.83 2.76
C ALA A 632 -12.69 19.55 2.48
N PRO A 633 -13.80 19.32 3.21
CA PRO A 633 -14.72 18.26 2.87
C PRO A 633 -15.44 18.61 1.56
N TYR A 634 -16.06 17.62 0.92
CA TYR A 634 -17.00 17.85 -0.18
C TYR A 634 -18.08 18.85 0.24
N SER A 635 -18.64 18.72 1.45
CA SER A 635 -19.68 19.62 1.92
C SER A 635 -19.53 19.91 3.40
N PHE A 636 -19.49 21.19 3.76
CA PHE A 636 -19.66 21.64 5.15
C PHE A 636 -21.13 21.89 5.49
N SER A 637 -22.04 21.76 4.52
CA SER A 637 -23.41 22.27 4.58
C SER A 637 -24.50 21.18 4.67
N GLU A 638 -24.11 19.91 4.87
CA GLU A 638 -25.05 18.77 5.02
C GLU A 638 -26.18 19.02 6.02
N TYR A 639 -25.85 19.75 7.07
CA TYR A 639 -26.75 20.09 8.16
C TYR A 639 -27.29 21.53 8.13
N SER A 640 -26.86 22.29 7.12
CA SER A 640 -27.28 23.65 6.81
C SER A 640 -27.56 23.80 5.30
N PRO A 641 -28.39 22.93 4.69
CA PRO A 641 -28.53 22.88 3.24
C PRO A 641 -29.29 24.11 2.71
N LEU A 642 -29.07 24.43 1.44
CA LEU A 642 -29.89 25.36 0.68
C LEU A 642 -31.31 24.81 0.56
N LYS A 643 -32.32 25.59 0.99
CA LYS A 643 -33.72 25.18 0.87
C LYS A 643 -34.33 25.81 -0.36
N VAL A 644 -34.71 24.97 -1.31
CA VAL A 644 -35.32 25.38 -2.57
C VAL A 644 -36.83 25.13 -2.51
N SER A 645 -37.61 26.14 -2.82
CA SER A 645 -39.07 26.08 -2.90
C SER A 645 -39.59 26.79 -4.14
N PHE A 646 -40.88 26.62 -4.42
CA PHE A 646 -41.52 27.24 -5.58
C PHE A 646 -42.74 28.02 -5.15
N GLU A 647 -42.85 29.25 -5.64
CA GLU A 647 -44.02 30.12 -5.45
C GLU A 647 -44.73 30.34 -6.78
N GLY A 648 -46.04 30.62 -6.76
CA GLY A 648 -46.85 30.80 -7.97
C GLY A 648 -47.40 29.48 -8.55
N LYS A 649 -48.24 29.59 -9.59
CA LYS A 649 -48.84 28.45 -10.30
C LYS A 649 -48.48 28.49 -11.79
N ASP A 650 -48.38 27.32 -12.41
CA ASP A 650 -48.17 27.13 -13.84
C ASP A 650 -47.04 28.04 -14.40
N LYS A 651 -47.37 28.96 -15.31
CA LYS A 651 -46.41 29.85 -15.99
C LYS A 651 -45.80 30.92 -15.07
N ASP A 652 -46.46 31.25 -13.96
CA ASP A 652 -45.99 32.24 -12.97
C ASP A 652 -45.12 31.60 -11.88
N ARG A 653 -44.87 30.29 -11.98
CA ARG A 653 -44.05 29.58 -11.00
C ARG A 653 -42.63 30.12 -11.02
N ARG A 654 -42.09 30.46 -9.85
CA ARG A 654 -40.73 30.98 -9.64
C ARG A 654 -39.98 30.21 -8.56
N VAL A 655 -38.66 30.24 -8.60
CA VAL A 655 -37.80 29.59 -7.62
C VAL A 655 -37.51 30.55 -6.47
N VAL A 656 -37.63 30.07 -5.24
CA VAL A 656 -37.25 30.80 -4.02
C VAL A 656 -36.27 29.96 -3.23
N ILE A 657 -35.11 30.55 -2.90
CA ILE A 657 -34.04 29.92 -2.15
C ILE A 657 -33.92 30.60 -0.79
N ASP A 658 -34.01 29.81 0.29
CA ASP A 658 -33.67 30.27 1.64
C ASP A 658 -32.19 29.95 1.92
N TRP A 659 -31.40 31.03 1.99
CA TRP A 659 -29.95 31.01 2.20
C TRP A 659 -29.55 30.95 3.67
N THR A 660 -30.49 31.16 4.61
CA THR A 660 -30.18 31.56 5.99
C THR A 660 -29.21 30.61 6.70
N ALA A 661 -29.49 29.30 6.65
CA ALA A 661 -28.65 28.30 7.30
C ALA A 661 -27.30 28.14 6.60
N PHE A 662 -27.30 28.10 5.26
CA PHE A 662 -26.09 27.99 4.45
C PHE A 662 -25.15 29.17 4.70
N ASP A 663 -25.67 30.39 4.69
CA ASP A 663 -24.93 31.63 4.92
C ASP A 663 -24.19 31.66 6.26
N VAL A 664 -24.81 31.10 7.32
CA VAL A 664 -24.16 31.00 8.64
C VAL A 664 -22.99 30.04 8.58
N ALA A 665 -23.15 28.88 7.95
CA ALA A 665 -22.08 27.89 7.81
C ALA A 665 -20.95 28.39 6.89
N ALA A 666 -21.29 29.00 5.75
CA ALA A 666 -20.33 29.53 4.79
C ALA A 666 -19.48 30.66 5.39
N ARG A 667 -20.08 31.60 6.13
CA ARG A 667 -19.31 32.63 6.87
C ARG A 667 -18.33 32.01 7.87
N LYS A 668 -18.74 30.95 8.56
CA LYS A 668 -17.88 30.29 9.53
C LYS A 668 -16.66 29.65 8.87
N TYR A 669 -16.85 28.89 7.80
CA TYR A 669 -15.79 28.08 7.23
C TYR A 669 -15.02 28.73 6.07
N LEU A 670 -15.66 29.57 5.27
CA LEU A 670 -15.04 30.20 4.10
C LEU A 670 -14.40 31.55 4.46
N ASP A 671 -15.09 32.44 5.17
CA ASP A 671 -14.55 33.79 5.47
C ASP A 671 -13.34 33.75 6.41
N ASN A 672 -13.25 32.71 7.24
CA ASN A 672 -12.12 32.50 8.16
C ASN A 672 -10.97 31.70 7.52
N GLY A 673 -11.09 31.30 6.25
CA GLY A 673 -10.06 30.54 5.53
C GLY A 673 -9.93 29.08 5.95
N MET A 674 -10.89 28.53 6.70
CA MET A 674 -10.84 27.13 7.17
C MET A 674 -10.98 26.14 6.01
N PHE A 675 -11.85 26.42 5.03
CA PHE A 675 -11.99 25.64 3.81
C PHE A 675 -11.77 26.50 2.58
N ASN A 676 -11.07 25.96 1.59
CA ASN A 676 -10.72 26.64 0.34
C ASN A 676 -11.48 26.12 -0.88
N ALA A 677 -12.32 25.10 -0.71
CA ALA A 677 -13.20 24.58 -1.73
C ALA A 677 -14.44 23.92 -1.10
N PHE A 678 -15.52 23.77 -1.87
CA PHE A 678 -16.65 22.91 -1.52
C PHE A 678 -17.43 22.50 -2.77
N MET A 679 -18.00 21.30 -2.72
CA MET A 679 -18.95 20.80 -3.71
C MET A 679 -20.30 21.47 -3.50
N LEU A 680 -20.73 22.23 -4.50
CA LEU A 680 -22.07 22.80 -4.53
C LEU A 680 -23.05 21.77 -5.12
N HIS A 681 -23.88 21.18 -4.28
CA HIS A 681 -24.96 20.30 -4.75
C HIS A 681 -26.05 21.12 -5.46
N ILE A 682 -26.19 20.92 -6.78
CA ILE A 682 -27.20 21.61 -7.60
C ILE A 682 -28.42 20.71 -7.80
N SER A 683 -29.46 20.98 -7.01
CA SER A 683 -30.75 20.29 -7.11
C SER A 683 -31.32 20.28 -8.53
N GLY A 684 -31.75 19.10 -8.97
CA GLY A 684 -32.49 18.89 -10.22
C GLY A 684 -31.66 18.77 -11.49
N LEU A 685 -30.33 18.81 -11.42
CA LEU A 685 -29.45 18.65 -12.59
C LEU A 685 -29.46 17.21 -13.16
N GLY A 686 -29.67 16.20 -12.32
CA GLY A 686 -29.46 14.79 -12.63
C GLY A 686 -28.10 14.31 -12.13
N GLY A 687 -27.61 13.21 -12.68
CA GLY A 687 -26.26 12.70 -12.37
C GLY A 687 -26.05 11.26 -12.77
N GLY A 688 -24.92 10.69 -12.35
CA GLY A 688 -24.58 9.31 -12.64
C GLY A 688 -23.13 8.95 -12.36
N THR A 689 -22.82 7.70 -12.69
CA THR A 689 -21.49 7.11 -12.71
C THR A 689 -21.26 6.39 -14.05
N PHE A 690 -20.08 5.82 -14.32
CA PHE A 690 -19.91 4.85 -15.43
C PHE A 690 -20.96 3.72 -15.43
N PHE A 691 -21.54 3.39 -14.26
CA PHE A 691 -22.48 2.29 -14.12
C PHE A 691 -23.92 2.66 -14.51
N GLU A 692 -24.41 3.82 -14.06
CA GLU A 692 -25.79 4.25 -14.30
C GLU A 692 -25.94 5.77 -14.36
N ARG A 693 -26.93 6.25 -15.10
CA ARG A 693 -27.25 7.69 -15.26
C ARG A 693 -28.74 7.96 -15.11
N HIS A 694 -29.06 9.14 -14.59
CA HIS A 694 -30.44 9.62 -14.45
C HIS A 694 -30.55 11.08 -14.88
N ALA A 695 -31.58 11.37 -15.67
CA ALA A 695 -31.85 12.73 -16.15
C ALA A 695 -32.34 13.64 -15.02
N GLY A 696 -32.05 14.94 -15.16
CA GLY A 696 -32.51 15.96 -14.23
C GLY A 696 -34.03 16.12 -14.21
N GLU A 697 -34.55 16.43 -13.02
CA GLU A 697 -35.94 16.85 -12.82
C GLU A 697 -35.98 17.98 -11.79
N PHE A 698 -36.67 19.07 -12.11
CA PHE A 698 -36.75 20.24 -11.24
C PHE A 698 -38.13 20.87 -11.30
N GLY A 699 -38.74 21.09 -10.12
CA GLY A 699 -40.10 21.60 -10.01
C GLY A 699 -41.16 20.67 -10.63
N GLY A 700 -40.88 19.38 -10.82
CA GLY A 700 -41.77 18.42 -11.48
C GLY A 700 -41.69 18.42 -13.01
N PHE A 701 -40.70 19.11 -13.59
CA PHE A 701 -40.43 19.12 -15.03
C PHE A 701 -39.10 18.43 -15.32
N LYS A 702 -39.05 17.65 -16.40
CA LYS A 702 -37.83 16.94 -16.82
C LYS A 702 -36.86 17.86 -17.57
N ALA A 703 -35.58 17.57 -17.46
CA ALA A 703 -34.52 18.24 -18.20
C ALA A 703 -34.82 18.33 -19.70
N GLY A 704 -34.51 19.47 -20.31
CA GLY A 704 -34.79 19.75 -21.72
C GLY A 704 -36.21 20.29 -22.03
N THR A 705 -37.14 20.28 -21.08
CA THR A 705 -38.45 20.94 -21.25
C THR A 705 -38.35 22.46 -21.05
N VAL A 706 -39.22 23.24 -21.69
CA VAL A 706 -39.22 24.71 -21.59
C VAL A 706 -39.36 25.19 -20.14
N ASP A 707 -40.24 24.56 -19.36
CA ASP A 707 -40.45 24.93 -17.96
C ASP A 707 -39.28 24.53 -17.06
N TYR A 708 -38.66 23.38 -17.29
CA TYR A 708 -37.42 23.01 -16.60
C TYR A 708 -36.32 24.03 -16.88
N GLU A 709 -36.05 24.32 -18.15
CA GLU A 709 -34.95 25.20 -18.57
C GLU A 709 -35.14 26.63 -18.02
N ARG A 710 -36.39 27.10 -17.93
CA ARG A 710 -36.74 28.38 -17.30
C ARG A 710 -36.50 28.35 -15.78
N LEU A 711 -37.07 27.38 -15.06
CA LEU A 711 -37.00 27.32 -13.60
C LEU A 711 -35.61 26.97 -13.09
N TRP A 712 -35.00 25.92 -13.64
CA TRP A 712 -33.66 25.49 -13.26
C TRP A 712 -32.61 26.52 -13.67
N GLY A 713 -32.78 27.16 -14.83
CA GLY A 713 -31.90 28.27 -15.24
C GLY A 713 -31.99 29.49 -14.32
N ASP A 714 -33.18 29.80 -13.80
CA ASP A 714 -33.37 30.85 -12.79
C ASP A 714 -32.70 30.48 -11.46
N TYR A 715 -32.90 29.23 -11.00
CA TYR A 715 -32.22 28.67 -9.83
C TYR A 715 -30.69 28.79 -9.94
N ALA A 716 -30.11 28.36 -11.05
CA ALA A 716 -28.67 28.40 -11.28
C ALA A 716 -28.10 29.83 -11.29
N ARG A 717 -28.79 30.79 -11.91
CA ARG A 717 -28.39 32.22 -11.88
C ARG A 717 -28.43 32.80 -10.47
N GLN A 718 -29.45 32.45 -9.68
CA GLN A 718 -29.54 32.89 -8.28
C GLN A 718 -28.39 32.32 -7.44
N LEU A 719 -28.01 31.05 -7.62
CA LEU A 719 -26.84 30.45 -6.97
C LEU A 719 -25.55 31.21 -7.30
N GLU A 720 -25.26 31.42 -8.58
CA GLU A 720 -24.06 32.13 -9.02
C GLU A 720 -24.01 33.56 -8.47
N SER A 721 -25.11 34.31 -8.59
CA SER A 721 -25.19 35.71 -8.13
C SER A 721 -24.95 35.80 -6.63
N HIS A 722 -25.63 34.97 -5.83
CA HIS A 722 -25.48 34.97 -4.37
C HIS A 722 -24.05 34.61 -3.95
N LEU A 723 -23.47 33.55 -4.51
CA LEU A 723 -22.09 33.14 -4.19
C LEU A 723 -21.07 34.19 -4.63
N SER A 724 -21.31 34.88 -5.75
CA SER A 724 -20.46 35.97 -6.24
C SER A 724 -20.50 37.19 -5.32
N GLU A 725 -21.70 37.64 -4.93
CA GLU A 725 -21.91 38.77 -4.01
C GLU A 725 -21.24 38.55 -2.65
N LYS A 726 -21.21 37.31 -2.17
CA LYS A 726 -20.55 36.92 -0.92
C LYS A 726 -19.04 36.66 -1.06
N GLY A 727 -18.52 36.58 -2.29
CA GLY A 727 -17.12 36.22 -2.55
C GLY A 727 -16.81 34.72 -2.38
N TRP A 728 -17.83 33.86 -2.29
CA TRP A 728 -17.70 32.41 -2.10
C TRP A 728 -17.64 31.63 -3.42
N LEU A 729 -17.99 32.26 -4.55
CA LEU A 729 -18.01 31.60 -5.87
C LEU A 729 -16.68 30.92 -6.22
N LYS A 730 -15.55 31.56 -5.89
CA LYS A 730 -14.18 31.02 -6.13
C LYS A 730 -13.88 29.71 -5.40
N HIS A 731 -14.66 29.34 -4.38
CA HIS A 731 -14.50 28.10 -3.63
C HIS A 731 -15.42 26.99 -4.15
N ALA A 732 -16.53 27.34 -4.79
CA ALA A 732 -17.54 26.40 -5.23
C ALA A 732 -17.10 25.63 -6.50
N TYR A 733 -17.38 24.34 -6.54
CA TYR A 733 -17.33 23.53 -7.76
C TYR A 733 -18.54 22.61 -7.84
N VAL A 734 -18.93 22.24 -9.06
CA VAL A 734 -20.05 21.34 -9.34
C VAL A 734 -19.47 20.01 -9.81
N TYR A 735 -19.66 18.97 -9.00
CA TYR A 735 -19.29 17.59 -9.31
C TYR A 735 -20.58 16.79 -9.41
N TRP A 736 -21.07 16.58 -10.64
CA TRP A 736 -22.42 16.05 -10.87
C TRP A 736 -22.45 14.71 -11.61
N PHE A 737 -21.32 14.29 -12.17
CA PHE A 737 -21.16 13.00 -12.83
C PHE A 737 -19.79 12.43 -12.48
N ASP A 738 -19.74 11.15 -12.14
CA ASP A 738 -18.54 10.47 -11.67
C ASP A 738 -17.99 9.48 -12.70
N GLU A 739 -16.73 9.62 -13.11
CA GLU A 739 -15.99 8.68 -13.97
C GLU A 739 -16.84 8.22 -15.19
N PRO A 740 -17.23 9.09 -16.12
CA PRO A 740 -18.03 8.70 -17.27
C PRO A 740 -17.28 7.78 -18.23
N ASP A 741 -17.97 6.81 -18.83
CA ASP A 741 -17.45 6.12 -20.02
C ASP A 741 -17.78 6.91 -21.30
N LYS A 742 -17.14 6.56 -22.42
CA LYS A 742 -17.42 7.17 -23.74
C LYS A 742 -18.92 7.20 -24.11
N LYS A 743 -19.71 6.24 -23.65
CA LYS A 743 -21.18 6.17 -23.86
C LYS A 743 -21.95 7.31 -23.15
N ASP A 744 -21.32 7.96 -22.19
CA ASP A 744 -21.89 8.98 -21.31
C ASP A 744 -21.44 10.39 -21.66
N TYR A 745 -20.41 10.57 -22.48
CA TYR A 745 -19.83 11.89 -22.78
C TYR A 745 -20.83 12.89 -23.36
N GLU A 746 -21.74 12.45 -24.23
CA GLU A 746 -22.79 13.33 -24.77
C GLU A 746 -23.71 13.84 -23.64
N PHE A 747 -24.15 12.94 -22.75
CA PHE A 747 -24.99 13.30 -21.60
C PHE A 747 -24.24 14.21 -20.61
N VAL A 748 -22.96 13.94 -20.39
CA VAL A 748 -22.10 14.79 -19.54
C VAL A 748 -21.93 16.17 -20.17
N ASN A 749 -21.63 16.26 -21.47
CA ASN A 749 -21.49 17.55 -22.14
C ASN A 749 -22.79 18.36 -22.09
N GLU A 750 -23.95 17.73 -22.26
CA GLU A 750 -25.25 18.41 -22.12
C GLU A 750 -25.44 19.05 -20.73
N GLY A 751 -25.07 18.34 -19.65
CA GLY A 751 -25.15 18.90 -18.30
C GLY A 751 -24.11 19.99 -18.04
N MET A 752 -22.88 19.81 -18.52
CA MET A 752 -21.82 20.82 -18.44
C MET A 752 -22.20 22.10 -19.18
N ASP A 753 -22.72 21.98 -20.40
CA ASP A 753 -23.18 23.11 -21.21
C ASP A 753 -24.40 23.79 -20.59
N ARG A 754 -25.30 23.02 -19.96
CA ARG A 754 -26.43 23.59 -19.23
C ARG A 754 -25.96 24.44 -18.04
N ILE A 755 -24.98 23.98 -17.27
CA ILE A 755 -24.37 24.78 -16.21
C ILE A 755 -23.72 26.02 -16.82
N LYS A 756 -22.90 25.87 -17.88
CA LYS A 756 -22.23 27.01 -18.53
C LYS A 756 -23.21 28.07 -19.02
N LYS A 757 -24.34 27.64 -19.58
CA LYS A 757 -25.38 28.53 -20.13
C LYS A 757 -26.04 29.39 -19.07
N TYR A 758 -26.33 28.84 -17.89
CA TYR A 758 -27.11 29.54 -16.86
C TYR A 758 -26.29 30.06 -15.68
N ALA A 759 -25.11 29.52 -15.43
CA ALA A 759 -24.21 29.91 -14.35
C ALA A 759 -22.74 29.76 -14.80
N PRO A 760 -22.27 30.56 -15.78
CA PRO A 760 -20.99 30.39 -16.46
C PRO A 760 -19.74 30.49 -15.58
N GLY A 761 -19.85 31.08 -14.39
CA GLY A 761 -18.81 31.24 -13.38
C GLY A 761 -18.79 30.12 -12.32
N LEU A 762 -19.75 29.19 -12.32
CA LEU A 762 -19.64 27.97 -11.53
C LEU A 762 -18.64 27.01 -12.19
N THR A 763 -17.61 26.64 -11.44
CA THR A 763 -16.59 25.68 -11.89
C THR A 763 -17.19 24.29 -12.09
N ARG A 764 -17.03 23.73 -13.29
CA ARG A 764 -17.50 22.40 -13.68
C ARG A 764 -16.38 21.36 -13.51
N LEU A 765 -16.50 20.50 -12.50
CA LEU A 765 -15.55 19.43 -12.20
C LEU A 765 -15.93 18.12 -12.89
N LEU A 766 -14.93 17.38 -13.40
CA LEU A 766 -15.10 16.02 -13.89
C LEU A 766 -13.98 15.08 -13.44
N THR A 767 -14.35 13.90 -12.94
CA THR A 767 -13.41 12.82 -12.59
C THR A 767 -13.11 11.91 -13.78
N GLU A 768 -12.47 12.45 -14.81
CA GLU A 768 -12.11 11.73 -16.05
C GLU A 768 -10.73 12.21 -16.54
N GLN A 769 -9.96 11.37 -17.26
CA GLN A 769 -8.78 11.87 -17.96
C GLN A 769 -9.16 12.87 -19.07
N VAL A 770 -8.18 13.64 -19.52
CA VAL A 770 -8.39 14.63 -20.58
C VAL A 770 -8.68 13.91 -21.89
N GLU A 771 -9.93 13.97 -22.34
CA GLU A 771 -10.37 13.46 -23.62
C GLU A 771 -10.76 14.58 -24.60
N PRO A 772 -10.51 14.43 -25.91
CA PRO A 772 -10.90 15.43 -26.91
C PRO A 772 -12.40 15.77 -26.89
N GLU A 773 -13.26 14.76 -26.71
CA GLU A 773 -14.72 14.92 -26.68
C GLU A 773 -15.24 15.73 -25.49
N LEU A 774 -14.45 15.84 -24.42
CA LEU A 774 -14.81 16.54 -23.18
C LEU A 774 -14.11 17.91 -23.06
N THR A 775 -13.10 18.16 -23.89
CA THR A 775 -12.33 19.42 -23.89
C THR A 775 -13.24 20.60 -24.25
N GLY A 776 -13.17 21.67 -23.47
CA GLY A 776 -14.03 22.85 -23.61
C GLY A 776 -15.33 22.81 -22.79
N HIS A 777 -15.70 21.64 -22.24
CA HIS A 777 -16.86 21.49 -21.37
C HIS A 777 -16.48 21.49 -19.88
N VAL A 778 -15.25 21.11 -19.54
CA VAL A 778 -14.73 20.96 -18.17
C VAL A 778 -13.87 22.18 -17.78
N ASP A 779 -14.06 22.72 -16.57
CA ASP A 779 -13.19 23.79 -16.03
C ASP A 779 -12.14 23.23 -15.05
N LEU A 780 -12.44 22.11 -14.38
CA LEU A 780 -11.60 21.48 -13.38
C LEU A 780 -11.52 19.98 -13.65
N TRP A 781 -10.35 19.52 -14.08
CA TRP A 781 -10.09 18.10 -14.33
C TRP A 781 -9.59 17.41 -13.07
N CYS A 782 -10.10 16.22 -12.77
CA CYS A 782 -9.67 15.43 -11.62
C CYS A 782 -9.51 13.95 -11.97
N ALA A 783 -8.44 13.59 -12.67
CA ALA A 783 -8.16 12.19 -13.01
C ALA A 783 -7.24 11.49 -11.99
N LEU A 784 -7.15 10.15 -12.03
CA LEU A 784 -6.18 9.40 -11.24
C LEU A 784 -4.75 9.88 -11.53
N THR A 785 -3.91 9.85 -10.49
CA THR A 785 -2.50 10.25 -10.55
C THR A 785 -1.72 9.76 -11.80
N PRO A 786 -1.86 8.51 -12.28
CA PRO A 786 -1.12 8.01 -13.45
C PRO A 786 -1.46 8.70 -14.78
N HIS A 787 -2.61 9.38 -14.89
CA HIS A 787 -3.01 10.07 -16.11
C HIS A 787 -2.35 11.44 -16.29
N TRP A 788 -1.62 11.92 -15.28
CA TRP A 788 -1.02 13.24 -15.27
C TRP A 788 0.48 13.23 -15.55
N THR A 789 0.91 14.14 -16.44
CA THR A 789 2.32 14.50 -16.62
C THR A 789 2.50 15.99 -16.37
N PRO A 790 3.69 16.48 -15.98
CA PRO A 790 3.91 17.92 -15.77
C PRO A 790 3.55 18.77 -17.00
N LYS A 791 3.80 18.21 -18.20
CA LYS A 791 3.43 18.85 -19.46
C LYS A 791 1.92 18.97 -19.62
N LEU A 792 1.17 17.91 -19.40
CA LEU A 792 -0.29 17.93 -19.53
C LEU A 792 -0.93 18.88 -18.52
N VAL A 793 -0.45 18.88 -17.27
CA VAL A 793 -0.90 19.83 -16.23
C VAL A 793 -0.65 21.27 -16.70
N GLN A 794 0.53 21.57 -17.23
CA GLN A 794 0.85 22.90 -17.75
C GLN A 794 -0.04 23.29 -18.95
N GLU A 795 -0.31 22.36 -19.88
CA GLU A 795 -1.18 22.58 -21.03
C GLU A 795 -2.62 22.93 -20.60
N ARG A 796 -3.20 22.19 -19.66
CA ARG A 796 -4.54 22.48 -19.11
C ARG A 796 -4.58 23.84 -18.40
N ARG A 797 -3.58 24.11 -17.56
CA ARG A 797 -3.46 25.41 -16.88
C ARG A 797 -3.32 26.58 -17.85
N ALA A 798 -2.59 26.40 -18.94
CA ALA A 798 -2.47 27.42 -19.99
C ALA A 798 -3.79 27.67 -20.75
N ALA A 799 -4.70 26.68 -20.75
CA ALA A 799 -6.06 26.82 -21.28
C ALA A 799 -7.03 27.52 -20.30
N GLY A 800 -6.57 27.89 -19.10
CA GLY A 800 -7.40 28.51 -18.07
C GLY A 800 -8.17 27.49 -17.21
N GLU A 801 -7.86 26.21 -17.33
CA GLU A 801 -8.47 25.12 -16.58
C GLU A 801 -7.67 24.83 -15.29
N GLU A 802 -8.34 24.30 -14.27
CA GLU A 802 -7.71 23.78 -13.06
C GLU A 802 -7.46 22.28 -13.18
N VAL A 803 -6.37 21.82 -12.56
CA VAL A 803 -6.05 20.39 -12.48
C VAL A 803 -5.95 19.95 -11.03
N TRP A 804 -6.77 18.98 -10.68
CA TRP A 804 -6.71 18.19 -9.47
C TRP A 804 -6.36 16.75 -9.84
N TRP A 805 -6.01 15.97 -8.84
CA TRP A 805 -5.90 14.52 -8.98
C TRP A 805 -6.39 13.80 -7.73
N TYR A 806 -6.65 12.52 -7.86
CA TYR A 806 -7.06 11.68 -6.75
C TYR A 806 -6.32 10.35 -6.73
N ILE A 807 -6.41 9.74 -5.56
CA ILE A 807 -6.08 8.34 -5.29
C ILE A 807 -7.31 7.70 -4.62
N CYS A 808 -7.46 6.39 -4.78
CA CYS A 808 -8.52 5.57 -4.21
C CYS A 808 -8.02 4.12 -4.04
N CYS A 809 -8.89 3.14 -4.31
CA CYS A 809 -8.51 1.74 -4.55
C CYS A 809 -7.45 1.53 -5.66
N GLY A 810 -7.22 2.56 -6.48
CA GLY A 810 -6.07 2.73 -7.37
C GLY A 810 -5.61 4.19 -7.43
N PRO A 811 -4.40 4.48 -7.95
CA PRO A 811 -3.38 3.52 -8.31
C PRO A 811 -2.80 2.79 -7.08
N LYS A 812 -2.25 1.61 -7.30
CA LYS A 812 -1.51 0.83 -6.29
C LYS A 812 -0.02 1.10 -6.42
N ALA A 813 0.80 0.53 -5.55
CA ALA A 813 2.25 0.60 -5.68
C ALA A 813 2.70 0.24 -7.13
N PRO A 814 3.67 0.97 -7.73
CA PRO A 814 4.63 1.88 -7.10
C PRO A 814 4.18 3.35 -6.96
N TYR A 815 2.91 3.68 -7.20
CA TYR A 815 2.39 5.02 -6.94
C TYR A 815 2.16 5.25 -5.44
N ILE A 816 2.13 6.52 -5.02
CA ILE A 816 1.57 6.90 -3.71
C ILE A 816 0.16 6.35 -3.58
N GLY A 817 -0.12 5.66 -2.47
CA GLY A 817 -1.43 5.07 -2.16
C GLY A 817 -1.89 5.40 -0.73
N GLU A 818 -3.19 5.22 -0.48
CA GLU A 818 -3.82 5.56 0.80
C GLU A 818 -3.91 4.38 1.78
N PHE A 819 -3.37 3.21 1.44
CA PHE A 819 -3.58 1.99 2.20
C PHE A 819 -2.81 1.99 3.52
N THR A 820 -3.38 1.38 4.57
CA THR A 820 -2.76 1.40 5.92
C THR A 820 -1.39 0.71 5.98
N GLU A 821 -1.17 -0.27 5.10
CA GLU A 821 0.08 -1.03 4.97
C GLU A 821 1.16 -0.34 4.15
N HIS A 822 0.86 0.79 3.49
CA HIS A 822 1.86 1.59 2.82
C HIS A 822 2.76 2.35 3.82
N PRO A 823 3.97 2.75 3.40
CA PRO A 823 4.80 3.68 4.17
C PRO A 823 4.02 4.95 4.51
N ALA A 824 4.01 5.36 5.79
CA ALA A 824 3.28 6.56 6.21
C ALA A 824 3.79 7.86 5.54
N ALA A 825 5.05 7.86 5.07
CA ALA A 825 5.65 8.95 4.31
C ALA A 825 4.91 9.30 3.01
N GLU A 826 4.20 8.35 2.40
CA GLU A 826 3.48 8.58 1.13
C GLU A 826 2.47 9.73 1.24
N MET A 827 1.67 9.77 2.30
CA MET A 827 0.68 10.83 2.50
C MET A 827 1.30 12.21 2.75
N ARG A 828 2.50 12.29 3.33
CA ARG A 828 3.24 13.55 3.47
C ARG A 828 3.87 13.99 2.16
N ILE A 829 4.30 13.05 1.31
CA ILE A 829 4.94 13.35 0.01
C ILE A 829 3.91 13.71 -1.07
N TRP A 830 2.64 13.31 -0.94
CA TRP A 830 1.64 13.57 -1.98
C TRP A 830 1.42 15.07 -2.28
N PRO A 831 1.34 15.98 -1.28
CA PRO A 831 1.37 17.43 -1.54
C PRO A 831 2.68 17.94 -2.15
N TRP A 832 3.83 17.32 -1.84
CA TRP A 832 5.11 17.66 -2.49
C TRP A 832 5.09 17.31 -3.99
N GLN A 833 4.55 16.14 -4.34
CA GLN A 833 4.33 15.78 -5.75
C GLN A 833 3.33 16.72 -6.42
N SER A 834 2.31 17.16 -5.69
CA SER A 834 1.34 18.13 -6.19
C SER A 834 2.01 19.47 -6.53
N TRP A 835 2.93 19.95 -5.68
CA TRP A 835 3.78 21.12 -5.97
C TRP A 835 4.70 20.88 -7.17
N GLN A 836 5.38 19.72 -7.22
CA GLN A 836 6.29 19.33 -8.29
C GLN A 836 5.63 19.32 -9.67
N TYR A 837 4.39 18.81 -9.76
CA TYR A 837 3.65 18.69 -11.01
C TYR A 837 2.84 19.95 -11.35
N GLY A 838 2.72 20.89 -10.40
CA GLY A 838 1.91 22.09 -10.55
C GLY A 838 0.41 21.82 -10.47
N VAL A 839 0.00 20.74 -9.80
CA VAL A 839 -1.39 20.38 -9.49
C VAL A 839 -1.94 21.33 -8.42
N GLN A 840 -3.20 21.71 -8.56
CA GLN A 840 -3.84 22.76 -7.76
C GLN A 840 -4.81 22.23 -6.71
N GLY A 841 -5.14 20.93 -6.75
CA GLY A 841 -5.92 20.31 -5.70
C GLY A 841 -5.85 18.79 -5.66
N ILE A 842 -6.33 18.25 -4.55
CA ILE A 842 -6.35 16.81 -4.25
C ILE A 842 -7.76 16.37 -3.87
N LEU A 843 -8.13 15.15 -4.22
CA LEU A 843 -9.44 14.58 -3.91
C LEU A 843 -9.31 13.19 -3.31
N ILE A 844 -10.18 12.89 -2.35
CA ILE A 844 -10.40 11.55 -1.80
C ILE A 844 -11.92 11.34 -1.73
N TRP A 845 -12.39 10.21 -2.26
CA TRP A 845 -13.81 9.96 -2.45
C TRP A 845 -14.62 9.85 -1.14
N GLU A 846 -14.00 9.37 -0.06
CA GLU A 846 -14.61 9.28 1.27
C GLU A 846 -13.53 9.22 2.39
N THR A 847 -13.86 9.63 3.61
CA THR A 847 -12.94 9.55 4.77
C THR A 847 -13.47 8.68 5.89
N THR A 848 -14.78 8.37 5.85
CA THR A 848 -15.54 7.65 6.87
C THR A 848 -16.23 6.40 6.32
N TYR A 849 -15.64 5.75 5.30
CA TYR A 849 -16.18 4.56 4.64
C TYR A 849 -16.08 3.28 5.51
N TRP A 850 -16.64 3.28 6.72
CA TRP A 850 -16.39 2.23 7.71
C TRP A 850 -17.03 0.87 7.43
N THR A 851 -18.02 0.80 6.55
CA THR A 851 -18.72 -0.45 6.22
C THR A 851 -19.21 -0.46 4.79
N SER A 852 -19.22 -1.65 4.19
CA SER A 852 -19.92 -1.92 2.93
C SER A 852 -21.28 -2.55 3.20
N SER A 853 -22.35 -1.96 2.65
CA SER A 853 -23.69 -2.54 2.74
C SER A 853 -23.85 -3.78 1.86
N THR A 854 -23.02 -3.92 0.82
CA THR A 854 -22.97 -5.12 -0.02
C THR A 854 -22.30 -6.27 0.72
N ALA A 855 -21.17 -6.04 1.39
CA ALA A 855 -20.44 -7.09 2.11
C ALA A 855 -21.06 -7.46 3.46
N PHE A 856 -21.61 -6.47 4.18
CA PHE A 856 -22.24 -6.64 5.49
C PHE A 856 -23.71 -6.21 5.42
N THR A 857 -24.57 -7.16 5.06
CA THR A 857 -25.99 -6.90 4.79
C THR A 857 -26.83 -6.71 6.05
N ASN A 858 -26.45 -7.36 7.16
CA ASN A 858 -27.21 -7.40 8.41
C ASN A 858 -26.41 -6.93 9.63
N SER A 859 -25.20 -6.41 9.43
CA SER A 859 -24.30 -5.95 10.50
C SER A 859 -23.43 -4.80 10.02
N LEU A 860 -22.77 -4.13 10.95
CA LEU A 860 -21.70 -3.18 10.69
C LEU A 860 -20.35 -3.89 10.72
N GLN A 861 -19.46 -3.55 9.79
CA GLN A 861 -18.04 -3.90 9.89
C GLN A 861 -17.41 -3.18 11.10
N ASP A 862 -16.48 -3.82 11.79
CA ASP A 862 -15.64 -3.16 12.81
C ASP A 862 -14.28 -2.77 12.18
N PRO A 863 -14.03 -1.47 11.90
CA PRO A 863 -12.78 -1.03 11.30
C PRO A 863 -11.55 -1.22 12.18
N TRP A 864 -11.73 -1.48 13.49
CA TRP A 864 -10.61 -1.76 14.40
C TRP A 864 -10.09 -3.20 14.26
N LEU A 865 -10.93 -4.11 13.76
CA LEU A 865 -10.62 -5.53 13.61
C LEU A 865 -10.49 -5.99 12.15
N ASP A 866 -11.01 -5.21 11.20
CA ASP A 866 -10.94 -5.49 9.76
C ASP A 866 -10.70 -4.19 8.99
N ALA A 867 -9.45 -3.98 8.58
CA ALA A 867 -9.04 -2.79 7.83
C ALA A 867 -9.63 -2.73 6.40
N MET A 868 -10.08 -3.85 5.84
CA MET A 868 -10.45 -3.95 4.42
C MET A 868 -11.65 -3.04 4.07
N ALA A 869 -11.49 -2.17 3.08
CA ALA A 869 -12.62 -1.54 2.41
C ALA A 869 -13.16 -2.51 1.36
N TYR A 870 -14.42 -2.92 1.53
CA TYR A 870 -15.09 -3.84 0.62
C TYR A 870 -15.94 -3.10 -0.39
N VAL A 871 -16.03 -3.64 -1.61
CA VAL A 871 -16.86 -3.08 -2.68
C VAL A 871 -18.33 -2.92 -2.24
N SER A 872 -18.95 -1.80 -2.60
CA SER A 872 -20.39 -1.52 -2.48
C SER A 872 -20.97 -1.11 -3.83
N GLY A 873 -22.19 -1.56 -4.12
CA GLY A 873 -22.92 -1.17 -5.34
C GLY A 873 -22.47 -1.91 -6.61
N TYR A 874 -22.61 -1.24 -7.75
CA TYR A 874 -22.18 -1.69 -9.10
C TYR A 874 -22.67 -3.08 -9.53
N GLY A 875 -23.86 -3.48 -9.08
CA GLY A 875 -24.45 -4.79 -9.38
C GLY A 875 -23.79 -5.97 -8.64
N VAL A 876 -22.87 -5.72 -7.70
CA VAL A 876 -22.27 -6.76 -6.86
C VAL A 876 -23.33 -7.36 -5.95
N LYS A 877 -23.39 -8.70 -5.90
CA LYS A 877 -24.43 -9.43 -5.15
C LYS A 877 -24.32 -9.16 -3.64
N PRO A 878 -25.44 -8.96 -2.92
CA PRO A 878 -25.43 -8.87 -1.46
C PRO A 878 -24.74 -10.08 -0.81
N GLY A 879 -23.93 -9.82 0.22
CA GLY A 879 -23.06 -10.79 0.89
C GLY A 879 -21.69 -11.01 0.22
N SER A 880 -21.44 -10.43 -0.96
CA SER A 880 -20.14 -10.58 -1.63
C SER A 880 -19.06 -9.75 -0.95
N LYS A 881 -17.92 -10.38 -0.66
CA LYS A 881 -16.73 -9.72 -0.10
C LYS A 881 -15.66 -9.54 -1.17
N GLN A 882 -15.87 -8.55 -2.04
CA GLN A 882 -14.84 -8.07 -2.98
C GLN A 882 -14.07 -6.91 -2.34
N PHE A 883 -12.79 -6.73 -2.71
CA PHE A 883 -11.86 -5.84 -2.02
C PHE A 883 -11.51 -4.63 -2.89
N TRP A 884 -11.57 -3.42 -2.31
CA TRP A 884 -10.93 -2.24 -2.89
C TRP A 884 -9.49 -2.12 -2.41
N GLY A 885 -9.30 -2.14 -1.10
CA GLY A 885 -8.01 -2.10 -0.42
C GLY A 885 -8.18 -1.77 1.06
N ASN A 886 -7.17 -2.02 1.88
CA ASN A 886 -7.26 -1.75 3.31
C ASN A 886 -7.23 -0.25 3.59
N CYS A 887 -8.26 0.22 4.28
CA CYS A 887 -8.49 1.61 4.64
C CYS A 887 -8.66 2.59 3.47
N ASP A 888 -8.94 2.12 2.25
CA ASP A 888 -9.44 2.95 1.15
C ASP A 888 -10.75 3.62 1.59
N GLY A 889 -10.80 4.95 1.46
CA GLY A 889 -11.92 5.77 1.92
C GLY A 889 -12.05 5.89 3.46
N ARG A 890 -11.02 5.49 4.23
CA ARG A 890 -11.04 5.44 5.71
C ARG A 890 -9.81 6.12 6.31
N TYR A 891 -9.79 7.44 6.37
CA TYR A 891 -8.72 8.19 7.03
C TYR A 891 -8.98 8.43 8.52
N LEU A 892 -10.26 8.45 8.91
CA LEU A 892 -10.71 8.67 10.28
C LEU A 892 -11.35 7.38 10.79
N TYR A 893 -11.10 7.04 12.06
CA TYR A 893 -11.69 5.87 12.71
C TYR A 893 -12.93 6.26 13.53
N PRO A 894 -13.94 5.36 13.63
CA PRO A 894 -15.07 5.55 14.52
C PRO A 894 -14.65 5.34 15.98
N PRO A 895 -15.49 5.69 16.96
CA PRO A 895 -15.25 5.39 18.37
C PRO A 895 -14.84 3.93 18.59
N ARG A 896 -13.82 3.70 19.43
CA ARG A 896 -13.24 2.37 19.68
C ARG A 896 -14.17 1.49 20.54
N ARG A 897 -15.20 0.92 19.92
CA ARG A 897 -16.21 0.04 20.52
C ARG A 897 -16.86 -0.83 19.44
N ASP A 898 -17.41 -1.98 19.82
CA ASP A 898 -18.15 -2.84 18.88
C ASP A 898 -19.39 -2.09 18.34
N PRO A 899 -19.47 -1.81 17.04
CA PRO A 899 -20.55 -1.01 16.45
C PRO A 899 -21.91 -1.74 16.45
N ASN A 900 -21.92 -3.06 16.61
CA ASN A 900 -23.13 -3.88 16.64
C ASN A 900 -23.68 -4.07 18.06
N GLN A 901 -22.86 -3.89 19.09
CA GLN A 901 -23.26 -4.04 20.51
C GLN A 901 -23.42 -2.70 21.22
N ALA A 902 -22.69 -1.66 20.82
CA ALA A 902 -22.82 -0.34 21.42
C ALA A 902 -24.15 0.31 21.02
N HIS A 903 -24.98 0.68 22.00
CA HIS A 903 -26.27 1.35 21.76
C HIS A 903 -26.32 2.78 22.31
N GLU A 904 -25.42 3.11 23.24
CA GLU A 904 -25.31 4.43 23.85
C GLU A 904 -24.68 5.45 22.87
N PRO A 905 -25.17 6.70 22.82
CA PRO A 905 -24.56 7.74 22.00
C PRO A 905 -23.10 8.02 22.42
N CYS A 906 -22.19 8.13 21.46
CA CYS A 906 -20.84 8.65 21.68
C CYS A 906 -20.73 10.01 21.02
N LEU A 907 -20.48 11.04 21.83
CA LEU A 907 -20.38 12.42 21.35
C LEU A 907 -18.93 12.86 21.12
N ASP A 908 -17.97 11.94 21.17
CA ASP A 908 -16.56 12.23 20.89
C ASP A 908 -16.33 12.60 19.43
N GLY A 909 -15.19 13.24 19.16
CA GLY A 909 -14.78 13.58 17.80
C GLY A 909 -14.24 12.39 17.02
N PRO A 910 -13.80 12.59 15.77
CA PRO A 910 -13.10 11.57 15.01
C PRO A 910 -11.82 11.12 15.71
N ILE A 911 -11.42 9.87 15.47
CA ILE A 911 -10.09 9.38 15.82
C ILE A 911 -9.21 9.48 14.57
N SER A 912 -8.14 10.28 14.63
CA SER A 912 -7.16 10.42 13.55
C SER A 912 -6.47 9.11 13.19
N SER A 913 -5.83 9.08 12.03
CA SER A 913 -4.89 8.04 11.63
C SER A 913 -3.50 8.62 11.35
N LEU A 914 -2.47 7.78 11.32
CA LEU A 914 -1.13 8.17 10.86
C LEU A 914 -1.20 8.77 9.45
N ARG A 915 -2.02 8.21 8.56
CA ARG A 915 -2.19 8.72 7.19
C ARG A 915 -2.79 10.11 7.17
N TRP A 916 -3.81 10.36 7.99
CA TRP A 916 -4.47 11.66 8.12
C TRP A 916 -3.53 12.74 8.66
N GLU A 917 -2.78 12.43 9.73
CA GLU A 917 -1.82 13.38 10.31
C GLU A 917 -0.64 13.66 9.36
N ASN A 918 -0.10 12.64 8.69
CA ASN A 918 0.98 12.84 7.71
C ASN A 918 0.51 13.60 6.46
N LEU A 919 -0.77 13.46 6.07
CA LEU A 919 -1.35 14.29 5.03
C LEU A 919 -1.39 15.76 5.45
N ARG A 920 -1.80 16.08 6.69
CA ARG A 920 -1.72 17.47 7.22
C ARG A 920 -0.29 17.99 7.17
N ASP A 921 0.69 17.22 7.64
CA ASP A 921 2.09 17.63 7.59
C ASP A 921 2.52 17.95 6.13
N GLY A 922 2.02 17.18 5.15
CA GLY A 922 2.24 17.47 3.72
C GLY A 922 1.54 18.74 3.24
N MET A 923 0.30 18.99 3.70
CA MET A 923 -0.43 20.23 3.41
C MET A 923 0.31 21.45 3.99
N ASP A 924 0.83 21.33 5.22
CA ASP A 924 1.68 22.36 5.84
C ASP A 924 2.97 22.57 5.03
N ASP A 925 3.64 21.49 4.59
CA ASP A 925 4.83 21.58 3.74
C ASP A 925 4.56 22.29 2.40
N TYR A 926 3.36 22.11 1.81
CA TYR A 926 2.95 22.85 0.61
C TYR A 926 2.89 24.37 0.88
N GLU A 927 2.41 24.78 2.05
CA GLU A 927 2.39 26.18 2.44
C GLU A 927 3.79 26.76 2.61
N TYR A 928 4.78 25.97 3.02
CA TYR A 928 6.18 26.40 3.06
C TYR A 928 6.69 26.78 1.67
N PHE A 929 6.38 25.97 0.65
CA PHE A 929 6.70 26.32 -0.73
C PHE A 929 5.99 27.59 -1.19
N TYR A 930 4.70 27.70 -0.90
CA TYR A 930 3.90 28.87 -1.26
C TYR A 930 4.43 30.15 -0.59
N MET A 931 4.70 30.12 0.71
CA MET A 931 5.29 31.23 1.47
C MET A 931 6.66 31.61 0.93
N LEU A 932 7.54 30.64 0.65
CA LEU A 932 8.85 30.92 0.06
C LEU A 932 8.71 31.63 -1.29
N LYS A 933 7.81 31.17 -2.15
CA LYS A 933 7.50 31.81 -3.43
C LYS A 933 7.04 33.27 -3.23
N GLN A 934 6.17 33.53 -2.26
CA GLN A 934 5.74 34.90 -1.94
C GLN A 934 6.90 35.78 -1.44
N GLN A 935 7.77 35.25 -0.57
CA GLN A 935 8.91 36.00 -0.06
C GLN A 935 9.93 36.32 -1.15
N ILE A 936 10.16 35.39 -2.09
CA ILE A 936 11.00 35.63 -3.28
C ILE A 936 10.48 36.84 -4.07
N GLU A 937 9.19 36.89 -4.36
CA GLU A 937 8.60 38.00 -5.13
C GLU A 937 8.66 39.33 -4.37
N ARG A 938 8.44 39.33 -3.05
CA ARG A 938 8.57 40.54 -2.22
C ARG A 938 10.01 41.06 -2.12
N ALA A 939 10.98 40.15 -2.06
CA ALA A 939 12.39 40.47 -1.96
C ALA A 939 13.03 40.79 -3.33
N ARG A 940 12.34 40.50 -4.44
CA ARG A 940 12.84 40.75 -5.80
C ARG A 940 13.11 42.25 -5.99
N GLY A 941 14.34 42.59 -6.39
CA GLY A 941 14.81 43.97 -6.53
C GLY A 941 15.36 44.62 -5.25
N LYS A 942 15.15 44.01 -4.07
CA LYS A 942 15.72 44.46 -2.79
C LYS A 942 16.86 43.57 -2.29
N ALA A 943 16.70 42.26 -2.43
CA ALA A 943 17.71 41.27 -2.12
C ALA A 943 18.70 41.10 -3.28
N GLY A 944 19.92 40.65 -2.97
CA GLY A 944 20.93 40.35 -4.00
C GLY A 944 20.49 39.20 -4.92
N LYS A 945 20.78 39.30 -6.22
CA LYS A 945 20.40 38.29 -7.25
C LYS A 945 20.80 36.85 -6.89
N LYS A 946 21.96 36.68 -6.24
CA LYS A 946 22.44 35.36 -5.78
C LYS A 946 21.51 34.75 -4.72
N LEU A 947 21.01 35.55 -3.78
CA LEU A 947 20.10 35.08 -2.74
C LEU A 947 18.75 34.66 -3.33
N ILE A 948 18.22 35.45 -4.26
CA ILE A 948 16.99 35.09 -5.00
C ILE A 948 17.17 33.78 -5.76
N ALA A 949 18.29 33.61 -6.49
CA ALA A 949 18.56 32.37 -7.21
C ALA A 949 18.75 31.16 -6.27
N GLU A 950 19.33 31.33 -5.08
CA GLU A 950 19.40 30.29 -4.05
C GLU A 950 18.01 29.90 -3.53
N ALA A 951 17.13 30.88 -3.34
CA ALA A 951 15.76 30.66 -2.89
C ALA A 951 14.89 29.98 -3.98
N GLU A 952 14.99 30.41 -5.24
CA GLU A 952 14.27 29.80 -6.37
C GLU A 952 14.62 28.31 -6.54
N LYS A 953 15.88 27.92 -6.27
CA LYS A 953 16.28 26.50 -6.27
C LYS A 953 15.57 25.66 -5.21
N LEU A 954 15.22 26.26 -4.06
CA LEU A 954 14.52 25.56 -2.99
C LEU A 954 13.03 25.32 -3.30
N LEU A 955 12.48 25.98 -4.32
CA LEU A 955 11.12 25.70 -4.83
C LEU A 955 11.07 24.43 -5.70
N VAL A 956 12.20 23.82 -6.04
CA VAL A 956 12.26 22.57 -6.81
C VAL A 956 12.31 21.40 -5.84
N VAL A 957 11.41 20.42 -6.01
CA VAL A 957 11.46 19.17 -5.24
C VAL A 957 12.70 18.36 -5.67
N PRO A 958 13.63 18.05 -4.75
CA PRO A 958 14.80 17.24 -5.05
C PRO A 958 14.46 15.81 -5.52
N GLU A 959 15.25 15.26 -6.47
CA GLU A 959 15.04 13.89 -7.00
C GLU A 959 15.18 12.79 -5.94
N ASN A 960 15.95 13.02 -4.86
CA ASN A 960 16.05 12.09 -3.75
C ASN A 960 14.83 12.11 -2.81
N ILE A 961 13.89 13.06 -3.02
CA ILE A 961 12.56 13.05 -2.42
C ILE A 961 11.57 12.45 -3.42
N SER A 962 11.45 13.04 -4.60
CA SER A 962 10.54 12.60 -5.65
C SER A 962 11.11 12.97 -7.01
N LYS A 963 11.38 11.96 -7.83
CA LYS A 963 11.78 12.13 -9.23
C LYS A 963 10.54 12.19 -10.14
N ASP A 964 9.59 11.29 -9.91
CA ASP A 964 8.30 11.21 -10.60
C ASP A 964 7.28 10.47 -9.71
N THR A 965 6.04 10.28 -10.20
CA THR A 965 4.93 9.66 -9.48
C THR A 965 5.15 8.21 -9.05
N THR A 966 6.19 7.54 -9.56
CA THR A 966 6.52 6.13 -9.24
C THR A 966 7.92 5.94 -8.64
N HIS A 967 8.74 6.99 -8.63
CA HIS A 967 10.10 6.97 -8.10
C HIS A 967 10.27 8.09 -7.07
N PHE A 968 9.99 7.76 -5.80
CA PHE A 968 10.11 8.67 -4.66
C PHE A 968 10.59 7.92 -3.42
N THR A 969 10.98 8.65 -2.38
CA THR A 969 11.55 8.08 -1.15
C THR A 969 10.46 7.60 -0.18
N PHE A 970 10.72 6.49 0.51
CA PHE A 970 9.97 6.12 1.73
C PHE A 970 10.65 6.62 3.01
N ASP A 971 11.89 7.09 2.91
CA ASP A 971 12.61 7.75 4.00
C ASP A 971 12.20 9.22 4.08
N ILE A 972 11.62 9.62 5.22
CA ILE A 972 11.14 10.99 5.43
C ILE A 972 12.26 11.99 5.74
N ARG A 973 13.46 11.55 6.12
CA ARG A 973 14.55 12.45 6.56
C ARG A 973 14.98 13.46 5.48
N PRO A 974 15.10 13.11 4.19
CA PRO A 974 15.30 14.08 3.11
C PRO A 974 14.23 15.17 3.04
N VAL A 975 12.95 14.81 3.27
CA VAL A 975 11.82 15.75 3.31
C VAL A 975 11.99 16.74 4.44
N MET A 976 12.27 16.25 5.65
CA MET A 976 12.52 17.09 6.83
C MET A 976 13.71 18.03 6.63
N GLU A 977 14.79 17.56 6.00
CA GLU A 977 15.96 18.38 5.70
C GLU A 977 15.65 19.50 4.70
N GLN A 978 14.93 19.17 3.62
CA GLN A 978 14.55 20.16 2.61
C GLN A 978 13.57 21.19 3.18
N ARG A 979 12.59 20.74 3.96
CA ARG A 979 11.66 21.61 4.70
C ARG A 979 12.39 22.61 5.58
N ARG A 980 13.38 22.17 6.36
CA ARG A 980 14.22 23.05 7.20
C ARG A 980 14.99 24.08 6.36
N LYS A 981 15.51 23.70 5.19
CA LYS A 981 16.18 24.64 4.27
C LYS A 981 15.21 25.70 3.74
N ILE A 982 13.99 25.31 3.38
CA ILE A 982 12.93 26.23 2.95
C ILE A 982 12.58 27.21 4.09
N ALA A 983 12.34 26.70 5.30
CA ALA A 983 12.03 27.49 6.48
C ALA A 983 13.10 28.56 6.77
N GLY A 984 14.38 28.14 6.81
CA GLY A 984 15.50 29.07 7.02
C GLY A 984 15.65 30.10 5.89
N MET A 985 15.26 29.77 4.66
CA MET A 985 15.25 30.74 3.56
C MET A 985 14.11 31.75 3.69
N ILE A 986 12.92 31.33 4.14
CA ILE A 986 11.80 32.23 4.44
C ILE A 986 12.23 33.28 5.47
N GLU A 987 12.78 32.86 6.62
CA GLU A 987 13.28 33.78 7.67
C GLU A 987 14.37 34.74 7.16
N LYS A 988 15.23 34.25 6.25
CA LYS A 988 16.29 35.06 5.65
C LYS A 988 15.74 36.13 4.70
N LEU A 989 14.74 35.80 3.89
CA LEU A 989 14.14 36.71 2.92
C LEU A 989 13.23 37.76 3.57
N GLN A 990 12.60 37.45 4.71
CA GLN A 990 11.78 38.40 5.47
C GLN A 990 12.52 39.66 5.94
N ARG A 991 13.86 39.69 5.86
CA ARG A 991 14.70 40.82 6.23
C ARG A 991 14.82 41.91 5.15
N TYR A 992 14.23 41.68 3.96
CA TYR A 992 14.24 42.59 2.80
C TYR A 992 12.79 43.04 2.47
#